data_AF-A0A258FN22-F1
#
_entry.id   AF-A0A258FN22-F1
#
_cell.length_a   1.000
_cell.length_b   1.000
_cell.length_c   1.000
_cell.angle_alpha   90.00
_cell.angle_beta   90.00
_cell.angle_gamma   90.00
#
_symmetry.space_group_name_H-M   'P 1'
#
loop_
_entity.id
_entity.type
_entity.pdbx_description
1 polymer ?
#
loop_
_entity_poly.entity_id
_entity_poly.type
_entity_poly.pdbx_seq_one_letter_code
_entity_poly.pdbx_strand_id
1 'polypeptide(L)'
;MALYPVILCGGGGTRLWPASRPSRPKQFVPMSGNRSLFQDAVLRMAPLAVGGGRVLVIGGVAHRRWILDQLAEVGVEAQVLLEPEARDSAPAMAAAAAWVARADPTGVAAFVASDHHVPDHDAFRAAVAEAGAEAAKGRIVTLGVRPDGPSSAYGYIRPAGSGLSGVAAFVEKPDAATAADYIAAGYLWNSGNFMVSARTLLDELSVFAPGVLAAATSALPAEDAGPVQELGAAFGGAPKISIDYAVMEKTRLADVLAVDFAWSDMGAWDAIAASGEGDVGLHIFEDSDGCLVRAPDGVLVAALGVRNLAIVVEPDAVLVTDLGRSQDVKRVVERVRASSPRHLDFAAAPPEPLGEGARRLADWLRLRALPLWATVGLEDGPGFAEAMGLDGRPLSLPGRSLVQSRQIHTYATAARHGWAGPWRRAVWSGLDALTGRFLRADGTSRALVARDGGILDETARLYDHAFVLLALASARAAGADRPDLEDRAVRLRDRLLEQGLPQGGFLEAGSQPYQANAQMHLLEAAMAWEDPGHSPGDDGWAALSDRIVDLAERRFIDPVTGRLREFYSADWTPASGEDGRLVEPGHQFEWAWLLTRHALKRGRPELIQRARILYSRGREGVSERGGVAQDALNDDGTLRSGRARLWPQTEWLKAALLLAEQSRDGERIALTADAGTALRALWLYLTPDGLWRDKRLPNGGFVDEGAPASSFYHIIGAFDQLAALGGQPGFEDLSGLDLR
;
A
#
# COMPACT_ATOMS: atom_id res chain seq x y z
N MET A 1 20.96 -9.27 -27.69
CA MET A 1 21.12 -7.96 -27.03
C MET A 1 19.96 -7.80 -26.07
N ALA A 2 20.24 -7.53 -24.80
CA ALA A 2 19.19 -7.15 -23.85
C ALA A 2 18.91 -5.65 -24.01
N LEU A 3 17.62 -5.31 -24.10
CA LEU A 3 17.17 -3.93 -24.19
C LEU A 3 16.43 -3.60 -22.88
N TYR A 4 16.81 -2.50 -22.24
CA TYR A 4 16.25 -2.01 -20.99
C TYR A 4 15.46 -0.73 -21.29
N PRO A 5 14.12 -0.80 -21.39
CA PRO A 5 13.31 0.39 -21.51
C PRO A 5 13.41 1.23 -20.25
N VAL A 6 13.81 2.49 -20.36
CA VAL A 6 13.95 3.42 -19.24
C VAL A 6 12.98 4.58 -19.43
N ILE A 7 12.01 4.69 -18.53
CA ILE A 7 10.97 5.72 -18.56
C ILE A 7 11.33 6.81 -17.57
N LEU A 8 11.55 8.02 -18.08
CA LEU A 8 11.89 9.21 -17.30
C LEU A 8 10.62 9.95 -16.85
N CYS A 9 10.34 9.91 -15.55
CA CYS A 9 9.22 10.57 -14.89
C CYS A 9 9.62 11.93 -14.31
N GLY A 10 10.08 12.83 -15.18
CA GLY A 10 10.38 14.22 -14.86
C GLY A 10 9.27 15.20 -15.23
N GLY A 11 9.36 16.44 -14.73
CA GLY A 11 8.51 17.56 -15.15
C GLY A 11 7.28 17.83 -14.28
N GLY A 12 6.96 19.11 -14.07
CA GLY A 12 5.84 19.58 -13.22
C GLY A 12 4.58 20.05 -13.96
N GLY A 13 4.58 20.04 -15.31
CA GLY A 13 3.38 20.27 -16.13
C GLY A 13 2.53 21.51 -15.81
N THR A 14 3.14 22.67 -15.48
CA THR A 14 2.39 23.85 -14.99
C THR A 14 1.46 24.51 -16.01
N ARG A 15 1.64 24.23 -17.31
CA ARG A 15 0.82 24.79 -18.40
C ARG A 15 -0.56 24.12 -18.54
N LEU A 16 -0.74 22.96 -17.91
CA LEU A 16 -2.01 22.20 -17.91
C LEU A 16 -2.76 22.33 -16.57
N TRP A 17 -2.49 23.38 -15.80
CA TRP A 17 -3.33 23.74 -14.65
C TRP A 17 -4.78 24.02 -15.15
N PRO A 18 -5.83 23.67 -14.39
CA PRO A 18 -5.84 23.12 -13.03
C PRO A 18 -5.65 21.60 -12.94
N ALA A 19 -5.64 20.90 -14.08
CA ALA A 19 -5.62 19.44 -14.12
C ALA A 19 -4.27 18.84 -13.68
N SER A 20 -3.16 19.44 -14.13
CA SER A 20 -1.79 19.12 -13.71
C SER A 20 -1.35 20.05 -12.58
N ARG A 21 -0.82 19.45 -11.51
CA ARG A 21 -0.32 20.14 -10.31
C ARG A 21 0.96 19.46 -9.80
N PRO A 22 1.75 20.08 -8.90
CA PRO A 22 2.98 19.48 -8.40
C PRO A 22 2.79 18.08 -7.81
N SER A 23 1.73 17.82 -7.06
CA SER A 23 1.44 16.48 -6.51
C SER A 23 0.89 15.48 -7.54
N ARG A 24 0.32 15.96 -8.65
CA ARG A 24 -0.18 15.14 -9.77
C ARG A 24 0.28 15.73 -11.11
N PRO A 25 1.55 15.51 -11.48
CA PRO A 25 2.09 15.96 -12.76
C PRO A 25 1.34 15.42 -13.98
N LYS A 26 1.46 16.12 -15.11
CA LYS A 26 0.70 15.83 -16.34
C LYS A 26 0.80 14.38 -16.82
N GLN A 27 1.96 13.74 -16.65
CA GLN A 27 2.17 12.36 -17.11
C GLN A 27 1.26 11.34 -16.42
N PHE A 28 0.79 11.66 -15.22
CA PHE A 28 -0.12 10.80 -14.45
C PHE A 28 -1.60 11.16 -14.65
N VAL A 29 -1.91 12.18 -15.46
CA VAL A 29 -3.29 12.58 -15.74
C VAL A 29 -3.74 11.95 -17.06
N PRO A 30 -4.94 11.36 -17.14
CA PRO A 30 -5.52 10.91 -18.41
C PRO A 30 -5.95 12.12 -19.23
N MET A 31 -5.00 12.64 -20.01
CA MET A 31 -5.15 13.85 -20.84
C MET A 31 -5.69 13.56 -22.24
N SER A 32 -5.56 12.32 -22.71
CA SER A 32 -6.00 11.82 -24.03
C SER A 32 -6.53 10.41 -23.82
N GLY A 33 -7.85 10.22 -23.88
CA GLY A 33 -8.47 8.92 -23.62
C GLY A 33 -8.46 8.47 -22.14
N ASN A 34 -8.51 7.16 -21.91
CA ASN A 34 -8.72 6.56 -20.58
C ASN A 34 -7.44 6.27 -19.80
N ARG A 35 -6.26 6.53 -20.38
CA ARG A 35 -4.96 6.24 -19.78
C ARG A 35 -4.16 7.51 -19.63
N SER A 36 -3.26 7.52 -18.66
CA SER A 36 -2.26 8.57 -18.54
C SER A 36 -1.15 8.41 -19.58
N LEU A 37 -0.43 9.50 -19.86
CA LEU A 37 0.74 9.45 -20.75
C LEU A 37 1.83 8.51 -20.23
N PHE A 38 1.98 8.43 -18.90
CA PHE A 38 2.87 7.47 -18.26
C PHE A 38 2.46 6.03 -18.55
N GLN A 39 1.17 5.70 -18.42
CA GLN A 39 0.64 4.37 -18.72
C GLN A 39 0.85 4.00 -20.19
N ASP A 40 0.63 4.94 -21.11
CA ASP A 40 0.88 4.72 -22.53
C ASP A 40 2.37 4.55 -22.83
N ALA A 41 3.24 5.34 -22.21
CA ALA A 41 4.70 5.15 -22.32
C ALA A 41 5.12 3.76 -21.81
N VAL A 42 4.60 3.32 -20.66
CA VAL A 42 4.83 1.98 -20.11
C VAL A 42 4.38 0.90 -21.08
N LEU A 43 3.15 0.96 -21.59
CA LEU A 43 2.60 -0.06 -22.48
C LEU A 43 3.27 -0.07 -23.86
N ARG A 44 3.73 1.10 -24.34
CA ARG A 44 4.51 1.22 -25.56
C ARG A 44 5.88 0.55 -25.41
N MET A 45 6.52 0.73 -24.26
CA MET A 45 7.89 0.31 -23.98
C MET A 45 8.03 -1.11 -23.42
N ALA A 46 7.09 -1.60 -22.61
CA ALA A 46 7.21 -2.89 -21.92
C ALA A 46 7.49 -4.08 -22.85
N PRO A 47 6.88 -4.19 -24.06
CA PRO A 47 7.19 -5.27 -24.99
C PRO A 47 8.64 -5.28 -25.50
N LEU A 48 9.39 -4.19 -25.34
CA LEU A 48 10.79 -4.09 -25.74
C LEU A 48 11.76 -4.64 -24.69
N ALA A 49 11.29 -5.00 -23.49
CA ALA A 49 12.10 -5.64 -22.45
C ALA A 49 12.41 -7.10 -22.81
N VAL A 50 13.21 -7.31 -23.84
CA VAL A 50 13.58 -8.63 -24.39
C VAL A 50 15.02 -9.01 -24.03
N GLY A 51 15.34 -10.30 -24.18
CA GLY A 51 16.72 -10.78 -24.05
C GLY A 51 17.30 -10.72 -22.63
N GLY A 52 16.45 -10.72 -21.60
CA GLY A 52 16.83 -10.56 -20.19
C GLY A 52 16.74 -9.12 -19.67
N GLY A 53 16.34 -8.17 -20.53
CA GLY A 53 16.07 -6.78 -20.15
C GLY A 53 14.87 -6.64 -19.21
N ARG A 54 14.77 -5.48 -18.56
CA ARG A 54 13.66 -5.11 -17.65
C ARG A 54 13.24 -3.67 -17.90
N VAL A 55 11.96 -3.37 -17.64
CA VAL A 55 11.47 -1.99 -17.61
C VAL A 55 12.02 -1.30 -16.37
N LEU A 56 12.61 -0.12 -16.57
CA LEU A 56 13.03 0.79 -15.51
C LEU A 56 12.16 2.04 -15.55
N VAL A 57 11.75 2.52 -14.39
CA VAL A 57 11.11 3.81 -14.21
C VAL A 57 11.97 4.62 -13.25
N ILE A 58 12.31 5.85 -13.61
CA ILE A 58 12.99 6.79 -12.72
C ILE A 58 12.16 8.05 -12.53
N GLY A 59 11.95 8.48 -11.30
CA GLY A 59 11.21 9.70 -10.99
C GLY A 59 11.34 10.10 -9.54
N GLY A 60 10.79 11.26 -9.16
CA GLY A 60 10.91 11.75 -7.78
C GLY A 60 10.16 10.92 -6.74
N VAL A 61 10.67 10.87 -5.51
CA VAL A 61 10.00 10.25 -4.34
C VAL A 61 8.56 10.75 -4.13
N ALA A 62 8.29 12.01 -4.47
CA ALA A 62 6.97 12.62 -4.39
C ALA A 62 5.93 11.98 -5.34
N HIS A 63 6.38 11.30 -6.39
CA HIS A 63 5.51 10.66 -7.39
C HIS A 63 5.45 9.14 -7.24
N ARG A 64 6.10 8.58 -6.21
CA ARG A 64 6.16 7.14 -5.93
C ARG A 64 4.81 6.46 -6.04
N ARG A 65 3.80 7.01 -5.35
CA ARG A 65 2.45 6.44 -5.35
C ARG A 65 1.83 6.40 -6.75
N TRP A 66 1.92 7.49 -7.51
CA TRP A 66 1.39 7.54 -8.88
C TRP A 66 2.05 6.51 -9.79
N ILE A 67 3.39 6.39 -9.71
CA ILE A 67 4.15 5.42 -10.50
C ILE A 67 3.67 3.99 -10.19
N LEU A 68 3.61 3.63 -8.89
CA LEU A 68 3.24 2.27 -8.48
C LEU A 68 1.78 1.93 -8.76
N ASP A 69 0.86 2.87 -8.49
CA ASP A 69 -0.57 2.66 -8.75
C ASP A 69 -0.82 2.47 -10.24
N GLN A 70 -0.25 3.32 -11.10
CA GLN A 70 -0.48 3.25 -12.55
C GLN A 70 0.21 2.08 -13.24
N LEU A 71 1.42 1.68 -12.81
CA LEU A 71 2.08 0.44 -13.28
C LEU A 71 1.19 -0.78 -13.00
N ALA A 72 0.62 -0.82 -11.81
CA ALA A 72 -0.23 -1.93 -11.41
C ALA A 72 -1.59 -1.94 -12.11
N GLU A 73 -2.19 -0.77 -12.39
CA GLU A 73 -3.42 -0.66 -13.20
C GLU A 73 -3.24 -1.24 -14.61
N VAL A 74 -2.04 -1.10 -15.20
CA VAL A 74 -1.72 -1.67 -16.53
C VAL A 74 -1.08 -3.06 -16.46
N GLY A 75 -0.87 -3.60 -15.26
CA GLY A 75 -0.33 -4.95 -15.06
C GLY A 75 1.13 -5.12 -15.50
N VAL A 76 1.95 -4.07 -15.42
CA VAL A 76 3.38 -4.11 -15.80
C VAL A 76 4.27 -4.01 -14.56
N GLU A 77 5.19 -4.97 -14.43
CA GLU A 77 6.25 -4.92 -13.43
C GLU A 77 7.45 -4.10 -13.95
N ALA A 78 8.03 -3.29 -13.07
CA ALA A 78 9.19 -2.48 -13.41
C ALA A 78 10.13 -2.35 -12.19
N GLN A 79 11.42 -2.14 -12.47
CA GLN A 79 12.34 -1.60 -11.47
C GLN A 79 12.11 -0.09 -11.35
N VAL A 80 11.77 0.38 -10.16
CA VAL A 80 11.57 1.81 -9.88
C VAL A 80 12.77 2.37 -9.13
N LEU A 81 13.36 3.45 -9.66
CA LEU A 81 14.40 4.25 -9.01
C LEU A 81 13.80 5.60 -8.63
N LEU A 82 13.84 5.95 -7.35
CA LEU A 82 13.24 7.18 -6.84
C LEU A 82 14.30 8.22 -6.50
N GLU A 83 14.24 9.35 -7.18
CA GLU A 83 15.11 10.50 -6.93
C GLU A 83 14.68 11.22 -5.64
N PRO A 84 15.59 11.42 -4.67
CA PRO A 84 15.27 12.19 -3.47
C PRO A 84 15.02 13.67 -3.78
N GLU A 85 15.63 14.17 -4.87
CA GLU A 85 15.45 15.54 -5.36
C GLU A 85 15.65 15.58 -6.87
N ALA A 86 14.85 16.39 -7.58
CA ALA A 86 14.95 16.53 -9.03
C ALA A 86 16.27 17.22 -9.46
N ARG A 87 17.04 16.55 -10.33
CA ARG A 87 18.33 17.04 -10.84
C ARG A 87 18.43 17.11 -12.37
N ASP A 88 17.29 17.10 -13.07
CA ASP A 88 17.19 17.12 -14.54
C ASP A 88 17.61 15.76 -15.17
N SER A 89 17.63 15.65 -16.51
CA SER A 89 17.70 14.37 -17.19
C SER A 89 19.07 13.67 -17.12
N ALA A 90 20.20 14.39 -17.07
CA ALA A 90 21.50 13.72 -17.08
C ALA A 90 21.75 12.88 -15.82
N PRO A 91 21.49 13.36 -14.59
CA PRO A 91 21.64 12.55 -13.37
C PRO A 91 20.69 11.35 -13.31
N ALA A 92 19.44 11.51 -13.76
CA ALA A 92 18.48 10.41 -13.85
C ALA A 92 18.98 9.33 -14.83
N MET A 93 19.41 9.73 -16.03
CA MET A 93 19.97 8.80 -17.02
C MET A 93 21.25 8.12 -16.52
N ALA A 94 22.11 8.85 -15.80
CA ALA A 94 23.32 8.29 -15.20
C ALA A 94 23.00 7.21 -14.15
N ALA A 95 22.03 7.45 -13.27
CA ALA A 95 21.62 6.48 -12.25
C ALA A 95 21.04 5.21 -12.89
N ALA A 96 20.15 5.36 -13.87
CA ALA A 96 19.59 4.23 -14.61
C ALA A 96 20.67 3.46 -15.39
N ALA A 97 21.59 4.15 -16.07
CA ALA A 97 22.69 3.51 -16.79
C ALA A 97 23.63 2.76 -15.84
N ALA A 98 23.96 3.32 -14.68
CA ALA A 98 24.79 2.65 -13.68
C ALA A 98 24.07 1.42 -13.09
N TRP A 99 22.75 1.49 -12.89
CA TRP A 99 21.96 0.33 -12.48
C TRP A 99 21.96 -0.76 -13.56
N VAL A 100 21.75 -0.39 -14.84
CA VAL A 100 21.77 -1.32 -15.97
C VAL A 100 23.16 -1.94 -16.11
N ALA A 101 24.23 -1.16 -16.07
CA ALA A 101 25.59 -1.68 -16.20
C ALA A 101 25.98 -2.66 -15.09
N ARG A 102 25.42 -2.48 -13.88
CA ARG A 102 25.58 -3.43 -12.76
C ARG A 102 24.87 -4.75 -13.03
N ALA A 103 23.66 -4.71 -13.62
CA ALA A 103 22.87 -5.90 -13.93
C ALA A 103 23.32 -6.61 -15.23
N ASP A 104 23.66 -5.86 -16.26
CA ASP A 104 24.14 -6.29 -17.57
C ASP A 104 25.10 -5.23 -18.15
N PRO A 105 26.43 -5.49 -18.09
CA PRO A 105 27.44 -4.58 -18.64
C PRO A 105 27.33 -4.31 -20.15
N THR A 106 26.57 -5.15 -20.88
CA THR A 106 26.32 -5.03 -22.32
C THR A 106 24.92 -4.50 -22.64
N GLY A 107 24.12 -4.19 -21.61
CA GLY A 107 22.74 -3.76 -21.75
C GLY A 107 22.61 -2.44 -22.50
N VAL A 108 21.65 -2.38 -23.42
CA VAL A 108 21.26 -1.13 -24.10
C VAL A 108 20.09 -0.52 -23.37
N ALA A 109 20.21 0.72 -22.93
CA ALA A 109 19.14 1.48 -22.32
C ALA A 109 18.41 2.31 -23.39
N ALA A 110 17.09 2.17 -23.45
CA ALA A 110 16.20 2.96 -24.31
C ALA A 110 15.43 3.96 -23.46
N PHE A 111 15.97 5.17 -23.35
CA PHE A 111 15.42 6.27 -22.58
C PHE A 111 14.29 6.96 -23.33
N VAL A 112 13.14 7.08 -22.68
CA VAL A 112 11.97 7.81 -23.19
C VAL A 112 11.37 8.69 -22.11
N ALA A 113 10.76 9.80 -22.52
CA ALA A 113 9.98 10.63 -21.62
C ALA A 113 8.61 9.99 -21.34
N SER A 114 8.15 10.08 -20.08
CA SER A 114 6.85 9.57 -19.64
C SER A 114 5.66 10.41 -20.10
N ASP A 115 5.91 11.56 -20.70
CA ASP A 115 4.96 12.65 -20.85
C ASP A 115 4.73 13.07 -22.31
N HIS A 116 5.12 12.21 -23.25
CA HIS A 116 4.93 12.36 -24.69
C HIS A 116 3.81 11.45 -25.21
N HIS A 117 3.04 11.97 -26.17
CA HIS A 117 2.00 11.23 -26.88
C HIS A 117 2.54 10.69 -28.21
N VAL A 118 2.46 9.38 -28.38
CA VAL A 118 2.87 8.64 -29.59
C VAL A 118 1.84 7.55 -29.85
N PRO A 119 0.85 7.76 -30.75
CA PRO A 119 -0.22 6.80 -31.00
C PRO A 119 0.25 5.48 -31.62
N ASP A 120 1.21 5.55 -32.55
CA ASP A 120 1.69 4.37 -33.27
C ASP A 120 2.77 3.63 -32.46
N HIS A 121 2.31 2.77 -31.57
CA HIS A 121 3.17 1.97 -30.71
C HIS A 121 4.07 1.00 -31.49
N ASP A 122 3.61 0.46 -32.62
CA ASP A 122 4.37 -0.51 -33.40
C ASP A 122 5.50 0.16 -34.18
N ALA A 123 5.23 1.28 -34.86
CA ALA A 123 6.25 2.06 -35.55
C ALA A 123 7.31 2.58 -34.57
N PHE A 124 6.89 3.04 -33.39
CA PHE A 124 7.82 3.47 -32.34
C PHE A 124 8.73 2.33 -31.88
N ARG A 125 8.17 1.15 -31.60
CA ARG A 125 8.96 -0.02 -31.18
C ARG A 125 9.94 -0.47 -32.25
N ALA A 126 9.53 -0.46 -33.52
CA ALA A 126 10.41 -0.78 -34.64
C ALA A 126 11.61 0.18 -34.71
N ALA A 127 11.36 1.49 -34.56
CA ALA A 127 12.41 2.50 -34.53
C ALA A 127 13.37 2.33 -33.33
N VAL A 128 12.85 2.04 -32.14
CA VAL A 128 13.69 1.78 -30.95
C VAL A 128 14.52 0.50 -31.11
N ALA A 129 13.98 -0.55 -31.73
CA ALA A 129 14.73 -1.78 -31.99
C ALA A 129 15.88 -1.56 -32.99
N GLU A 130 15.64 -0.81 -34.07
CA GLU A 130 16.67 -0.43 -35.04
C GLU A 130 17.77 0.44 -34.39
N ALA A 131 17.36 1.50 -33.68
CA ALA A 131 18.28 2.36 -32.95
C ALA A 131 19.07 1.61 -31.87
N GLY A 132 18.43 0.66 -31.19
CA GLY A 132 19.07 -0.19 -30.19
C GLY A 132 20.19 -1.07 -30.77
N ALA A 133 19.99 -1.61 -31.98
CA ALA A 133 21.01 -2.40 -32.66
C ALA A 133 22.27 -1.60 -33.01
N GLU A 134 22.12 -0.30 -33.32
CA GLU A 134 23.25 0.59 -33.55
C GLU A 134 23.88 1.09 -32.24
N ALA A 135 23.06 1.36 -31.22
CA ALA A 135 23.52 1.70 -29.87
C ALA A 135 24.42 0.61 -29.26
N ALA A 136 24.13 -0.66 -29.54
CA ALA A 136 24.97 -1.81 -29.14
C ALA A 136 26.39 -1.77 -29.74
N LYS A 137 26.61 -1.01 -30.82
CA LYS A 137 27.94 -0.80 -31.43
C LYS A 137 28.70 0.37 -30.81
N GLY A 138 28.17 0.96 -29.73
CA GLY A 138 28.78 2.05 -28.98
C GLY A 138 28.39 3.45 -29.46
N ARG A 139 27.27 3.57 -30.18
CA ARG A 139 26.68 4.85 -30.60
C ARG A 139 25.65 5.33 -29.57
N ILE A 140 25.36 6.63 -29.58
CA ILE A 140 24.23 7.24 -28.87
C ILE A 140 23.20 7.62 -29.92
N VAL A 141 22.11 6.87 -30.03
CA VAL A 141 21.13 7.04 -31.10
C VAL A 141 19.91 7.79 -30.58
N THR A 142 19.52 8.88 -31.23
CA THR A 142 18.28 9.61 -30.93
C THR A 142 17.25 9.47 -32.06
N LEU A 143 15.96 9.63 -31.75
CA LEU A 143 14.90 9.64 -32.76
C LEU A 143 14.60 11.07 -33.19
N GLY A 144 14.86 11.36 -34.46
CA GLY A 144 14.58 12.66 -35.07
C GLY A 144 13.21 12.65 -35.75
N VAL A 145 12.25 13.39 -35.20
CA VAL A 145 10.87 13.45 -35.75
C VAL A 145 10.82 14.45 -36.88
N ARG A 146 10.15 14.12 -38.00
CA ARG A 146 9.92 15.07 -39.08
C ARG A 146 9.05 16.25 -38.58
N PRO A 147 9.53 17.50 -38.67
CA PRO A 147 8.74 18.67 -38.26
C PRO A 147 7.51 18.87 -39.16
N ASP A 148 6.38 19.24 -38.56
CA ASP A 148 5.16 19.67 -39.28
C ASP A 148 5.00 21.20 -39.32
N GLY A 149 5.86 21.94 -38.61
CA GLY A 149 5.90 23.40 -38.59
C GLY A 149 7.07 23.96 -37.77
N PRO A 150 7.38 25.27 -37.90
CA PRO A 150 8.45 25.89 -37.14
C PRO A 150 8.07 26.07 -35.67
N SER A 151 8.71 25.30 -34.79
CA SER A 151 8.55 25.39 -33.33
C SER A 151 9.82 25.92 -32.68
N SER A 152 9.69 26.95 -31.83
CA SER A 152 10.76 27.42 -30.95
C SER A 152 10.82 26.68 -29.60
N ALA A 153 9.93 25.71 -29.40
CA ALA A 153 9.85 24.93 -28.17
C ALA A 153 10.76 23.69 -28.19
N TYR A 154 11.20 23.26 -29.37
CA TYR A 154 11.93 22.00 -29.59
C TYR A 154 13.40 22.24 -30.00
N GLY A 155 14.25 21.27 -29.69
CA GLY A 155 15.58 21.15 -30.29
C GLY A 155 15.50 20.61 -31.72
N TYR A 156 16.52 20.91 -32.53
CA TYR A 156 16.64 20.47 -33.92
C TYR A 156 17.96 19.73 -34.15
N ILE A 157 17.90 18.70 -34.99
CA ILE A 157 19.01 17.80 -35.30
C ILE A 157 19.21 17.81 -36.81
N ARG A 158 20.44 18.12 -37.25
CA ARG A 158 20.84 17.97 -38.65
C ARG A 158 21.41 16.58 -38.87
N PRO A 159 20.76 15.70 -39.64
CA PRO A 159 21.35 14.43 -40.01
C PRO A 159 22.51 14.62 -40.99
N ALA A 160 23.55 13.79 -40.88
CA ALA A 160 24.69 13.77 -41.81
C ALA A 160 24.39 12.98 -43.10
N GLY A 161 23.34 12.15 -43.09
CA GLY A 161 22.90 11.35 -44.23
C GLY A 161 21.41 10.99 -44.15
N SER A 162 20.97 10.08 -45.01
CA SER A 162 19.59 9.56 -45.00
C SER A 162 19.41 8.40 -44.02
N GLY A 163 18.22 8.25 -43.43
CA GLY A 163 17.91 7.15 -42.50
C GLY A 163 18.68 7.29 -41.19
N LEU A 164 19.17 6.17 -40.66
CA LEU A 164 20.09 6.15 -39.52
C LEU A 164 21.46 6.67 -39.94
N SER A 165 21.87 7.82 -39.41
CA SER A 165 23.14 8.46 -39.76
C SER A 165 23.71 9.30 -38.63
N GLY A 166 24.97 9.73 -38.76
CA GLY A 166 25.60 10.63 -37.80
C GLY A 166 24.88 11.96 -37.64
N VAL A 167 25.05 12.59 -36.47
CA VAL A 167 24.55 13.96 -36.22
C VAL A 167 25.59 14.97 -36.71
N ALA A 168 25.22 15.80 -37.69
CA ALA A 168 26.06 16.89 -38.20
C ALA A 168 25.98 18.14 -37.33
N ALA A 169 24.81 18.42 -36.75
CA ALA A 169 24.60 19.51 -35.81
C ALA A 169 23.42 19.20 -34.87
N PHE A 170 23.52 19.65 -33.64
CA PHE A 170 22.48 19.57 -32.63
C PHE A 170 22.27 20.98 -32.07
N VAL A 171 21.05 21.49 -32.11
CA VAL A 171 20.73 22.88 -31.74
C VAL A 171 19.48 22.93 -30.88
N GLU A 172 19.56 23.52 -29.69
CA GLU A 172 18.43 23.59 -28.76
C GLU A 172 17.64 24.90 -28.92
N LYS A 173 16.31 24.79 -29.13
CA LYS A 173 15.31 25.88 -29.06
C LYS A 173 15.68 27.17 -29.84
N PRO A 174 15.78 27.10 -31.18
CA PRO A 174 15.99 28.29 -32.01
C PRO A 174 14.78 29.23 -31.99
N ASP A 175 14.96 30.47 -32.46
CA ASP A 175 13.84 31.35 -32.77
C ASP A 175 13.02 30.84 -33.97
N ALA A 176 11.80 31.36 -34.14
CA ALA A 176 10.86 30.87 -35.16
C ALA A 176 11.35 31.04 -36.61
N ALA A 177 12.13 32.08 -36.91
CA ALA A 177 12.68 32.28 -38.26
C ALA A 177 13.77 31.24 -38.54
N THR A 178 14.68 31.07 -37.58
CA THR A 178 15.73 30.04 -37.65
C THR A 178 15.14 28.62 -37.72
N ALA A 179 14.05 28.35 -37.00
CA ALA A 179 13.33 27.07 -37.07
C ALA A 179 12.80 26.78 -38.48
N ALA A 180 12.25 27.78 -39.17
CA ALA A 180 11.77 27.62 -40.54
C ALA A 180 12.92 27.29 -41.52
N ASP A 181 14.06 27.96 -41.36
CA ASP A 181 15.27 27.69 -42.15
C ASP A 181 15.80 26.27 -41.89
N TYR A 182 15.78 25.80 -40.65
CA TYR A 182 16.18 24.44 -40.29
C TYR A 182 15.28 23.38 -40.93
N ILE A 183 13.96 23.59 -40.95
CA ILE A 183 13.03 22.69 -41.61
C ILE A 183 13.31 22.64 -43.12
N ALA A 184 13.53 23.81 -43.75
CA ALA A 184 13.89 23.88 -45.17
C ALA A 184 15.24 23.18 -45.47
N ALA A 185 16.16 23.16 -44.50
CA ALA A 185 17.44 22.48 -44.58
C ALA A 185 17.39 20.98 -44.20
N GLY A 186 16.21 20.42 -43.92
CA GLY A 186 16.01 19.00 -43.62
C GLY A 186 16.37 18.60 -42.19
N TYR A 187 16.34 19.54 -41.24
CA TYR A 187 16.52 19.22 -39.82
C TYR A 187 15.29 18.50 -39.27
N LEU A 188 15.52 17.70 -38.24
CA LEU A 188 14.52 16.92 -37.51
C LEU A 188 14.34 17.50 -36.11
N TRP A 189 13.17 17.30 -35.50
CA TRP A 189 13.00 17.63 -34.09
C TRP A 189 13.68 16.60 -33.18
N ASN A 190 14.33 17.09 -32.13
CA ASN A 190 14.79 16.26 -31.02
C ASN A 190 13.57 15.79 -30.21
N SER A 191 13.28 14.49 -30.26
CA SER A 191 12.17 13.89 -29.51
C SER A 191 12.49 13.62 -28.04
N GLY A 192 13.74 13.83 -27.60
CA GLY A 192 14.21 13.52 -26.24
C GLY A 192 14.34 12.02 -25.95
N ASN A 193 14.22 11.16 -26.97
CA ASN A 193 14.42 9.72 -26.84
C ASN A 193 15.86 9.35 -27.19
N PHE A 194 16.48 8.45 -26.40
CA PHE A 194 17.89 8.05 -26.57
C PHE A 194 18.06 6.54 -26.38
N MET A 195 18.73 5.89 -27.32
CA MET A 195 19.18 4.50 -27.23
C MET A 195 20.69 4.49 -27.13
N VAL A 196 21.22 3.92 -26.04
CA VAL A 196 22.66 3.93 -25.77
C VAL A 196 23.04 2.74 -24.90
N SER A 197 24.19 2.12 -25.15
CA SER A 197 24.70 1.11 -24.21
C SER A 197 24.99 1.76 -22.85
N ALA A 198 24.66 1.07 -21.76
CA ALA A 198 24.88 1.60 -20.41
C ALA A 198 26.34 2.02 -20.21
N ARG A 199 27.27 1.19 -20.71
CA ARG A 199 28.71 1.49 -20.71
C ARG A 199 29.05 2.76 -21.48
N THR A 200 28.59 2.90 -22.73
CA THR A 200 28.88 4.08 -23.56
C THR A 200 28.42 5.37 -22.89
N LEU A 201 27.23 5.37 -22.29
CA LEU A 201 26.71 6.55 -21.60
C LEU A 201 27.55 6.91 -20.37
N LEU A 202 27.95 5.92 -19.57
CA LEU A 202 28.80 6.15 -18.40
C LEU A 202 30.21 6.65 -18.81
N ASP A 203 30.77 6.09 -19.88
CA ASP A 203 32.08 6.50 -20.42
C ASP A 203 32.03 7.97 -20.88
N GLU A 204 31.00 8.38 -21.63
CA GLU A 204 30.82 9.77 -22.10
C GLU A 204 30.55 10.74 -20.94
N LEU A 205 29.76 10.34 -19.94
CA LEU A 205 29.54 11.14 -18.72
C LEU A 205 30.82 11.30 -17.91
N SER A 206 31.71 10.30 -17.87
CA SER A 206 33.00 10.40 -17.17
C SER A 206 33.89 11.51 -17.74
N VAL A 207 33.77 11.78 -19.04
CA VAL A 207 34.52 12.81 -19.75
C VAL A 207 33.83 14.17 -19.65
N PHE A 208 32.53 14.24 -19.96
CA PHE A 208 31.84 15.52 -20.14
C PHE A 208 31.09 16.03 -18.91
N ALA A 209 30.77 15.15 -17.96
CA ALA A 209 30.03 15.48 -16.73
C ALA A 209 30.42 14.57 -15.54
N PRO A 210 31.70 14.49 -15.14
CA PRO A 210 32.17 13.54 -14.12
C PRO A 210 31.47 13.71 -12.76
N GLY A 211 31.07 14.94 -12.41
CA GLY A 211 30.30 15.20 -11.18
C GLY A 211 28.91 14.57 -11.18
N VAL A 212 28.26 14.47 -12.34
CA VAL A 212 26.96 13.77 -12.49
C VAL A 212 27.16 12.27 -12.27
N LEU A 213 28.15 11.68 -12.95
CA LEU A 213 28.47 10.26 -12.85
C LEU A 213 28.79 9.84 -11.40
N ALA A 214 29.66 10.60 -10.73
CA ALA A 214 30.09 10.30 -9.36
C ALA A 214 28.92 10.32 -8.38
N ALA A 215 28.06 11.34 -8.45
CA ALA A 215 26.90 11.48 -7.58
C ALA A 215 25.85 10.38 -7.82
N ALA A 216 25.52 10.11 -9.09
CA ALA A 216 24.53 9.10 -9.45
C ALA A 216 24.98 7.68 -9.05
N THR A 217 26.24 7.33 -9.29
CA THR A 217 26.79 6.02 -8.93
C THR A 217 26.86 5.83 -7.42
N SER A 218 27.29 6.87 -6.68
CA SER A 218 27.38 6.82 -5.21
C SER A 218 26.01 6.75 -4.53
N ALA A 219 24.96 7.17 -5.22
CA ALA A 219 23.59 7.14 -4.73
C ALA A 219 22.88 5.81 -4.99
N LEU A 220 23.45 4.90 -5.78
CA LEU A 220 22.80 3.63 -6.07
C LEU A 220 22.70 2.76 -4.80
N PRO A 221 21.52 2.24 -4.48
CA PRO A 221 21.36 1.32 -3.36
C PRO A 221 21.94 -0.07 -3.67
N ALA A 222 22.02 -0.92 -2.66
CA ALA A 222 22.51 -2.30 -2.78
C ALA A 222 21.68 -3.13 -3.79
N GLU A 223 22.27 -4.19 -4.35
CA GLU A 223 21.65 -5.00 -5.41
C GLU A 223 20.31 -5.63 -4.98
N ASP A 224 20.19 -6.06 -3.71
CA ASP A 224 19.01 -6.76 -3.17
C ASP A 224 17.95 -5.83 -2.58
N ALA A 225 17.99 -4.52 -2.87
CA ALA A 225 17.07 -3.53 -2.29
C ALA A 225 15.61 -3.60 -2.82
N GLY A 226 15.22 -4.68 -3.49
CA GLY A 226 13.87 -4.90 -4.01
C GLY A 226 13.52 -4.09 -5.27
N PRO A 227 12.27 -4.18 -5.75
CA PRO A 227 11.83 -3.60 -7.02
C PRO A 227 11.59 -2.08 -6.98
N VAL A 228 11.56 -1.47 -5.79
CA VAL A 228 11.41 -0.02 -5.61
C VAL A 228 12.55 0.47 -4.72
N GLN A 229 13.38 1.34 -5.28
CA GLN A 229 14.66 1.73 -4.70
C GLN A 229 14.75 3.26 -4.63
N GLU A 230 14.96 3.81 -3.44
CA GLU A 230 15.27 5.23 -3.27
C GLU A 230 16.77 5.46 -3.46
N LEU A 231 17.13 6.44 -4.28
CA LEU A 231 18.53 6.84 -4.46
C LEU A 231 19.01 7.54 -3.19
N GLY A 232 20.23 7.20 -2.76
CA GLY A 232 20.84 7.77 -1.56
C GLY A 232 21.07 9.28 -1.67
N ALA A 233 21.30 9.92 -0.51
CA ALA A 233 21.47 11.37 -0.40
C ALA A 233 22.59 11.96 -1.29
N ALA A 234 23.58 11.15 -1.68
CA ALA A 234 24.64 11.55 -2.61
C ALA A 234 24.10 12.06 -3.97
N PHE A 235 22.91 11.61 -4.39
CA PHE A 235 22.26 12.07 -5.62
C PHE A 235 22.03 13.58 -5.61
N GLY A 236 21.72 14.15 -4.44
CA GLY A 236 21.54 15.58 -4.26
C GLY A 236 22.78 16.41 -4.61
N GLY A 237 23.98 15.82 -4.62
CA GLY A 237 25.22 16.47 -5.04
C GLY A 237 25.43 16.54 -6.56
N ALA A 238 24.59 15.89 -7.37
CA ALA A 238 24.71 15.93 -8.82
C ALA A 238 24.47 17.35 -9.37
N PRO A 239 25.26 17.85 -10.33
CA PRO A 239 24.93 19.05 -11.07
C PRO A 239 23.55 18.93 -11.73
N LYS A 240 22.72 19.98 -11.62
CA LYS A 240 21.41 20.04 -12.27
C LYS A 240 21.59 20.43 -13.75
N ILE A 241 21.56 19.45 -14.65
CA ILE A 241 21.83 19.63 -16.08
C ILE A 241 21.13 18.56 -16.93
N SER A 242 20.60 18.95 -18.09
CA SER A 242 19.99 17.99 -19.04
C SER A 242 21.07 17.18 -19.77
N ILE A 243 20.68 16.00 -20.27
CA ILE A 243 21.59 15.15 -21.05
C ILE A 243 22.05 15.83 -22.34
N ASP A 244 21.20 16.69 -22.92
CA ASP A 244 21.50 17.40 -24.16
C ASP A 244 22.74 18.28 -23.99
N TYR A 245 22.77 19.09 -22.92
CA TYR A 245 23.92 19.94 -22.57
C TYR A 245 25.09 19.16 -21.96
N ALA A 246 24.79 18.11 -21.18
CA ALA A 246 25.83 17.34 -20.53
C ALA A 246 26.68 16.59 -21.55
N VAL A 247 26.04 15.94 -22.53
CA VAL A 247 26.66 14.99 -23.46
C VAL A 247 26.37 15.29 -24.92
N MET A 248 25.10 15.46 -25.32
CA MET A 248 24.72 15.42 -26.75
C MET A 248 25.35 16.54 -27.59
N GLU A 249 25.49 17.74 -27.05
CA GLU A 249 26.15 18.86 -27.76
C GLU A 249 27.67 18.67 -27.94
N LYS A 250 28.29 17.74 -27.22
CA LYS A 250 29.74 17.58 -27.14
C LYS A 250 30.25 16.26 -27.73
N THR A 251 29.39 15.24 -27.71
CA THR A 251 29.75 13.89 -28.14
C THR A 251 30.01 13.80 -29.64
N ARG A 252 30.88 12.88 -30.04
CA ARG A 252 31.08 12.46 -31.45
C ARG A 252 30.41 11.11 -31.75
N LEU A 253 29.73 10.54 -30.75
CA LEU A 253 29.08 9.23 -30.81
C LEU A 253 27.60 9.31 -31.21
N ALA A 254 27.07 10.51 -31.42
CA ALA A 254 25.66 10.71 -31.73
C ALA A 254 25.28 10.30 -33.17
N ASP A 255 24.26 9.46 -33.27
CA ASP A 255 23.51 9.17 -34.50
C ASP A 255 22.04 9.57 -34.32
N VAL A 256 21.36 9.82 -35.43
CA VAL A 256 19.94 10.11 -35.48
C VAL A 256 19.24 9.16 -36.45
N LEU A 257 18.14 8.57 -36.01
CA LEU A 257 17.19 7.85 -36.85
C LEU A 257 16.02 8.78 -37.17
N ALA A 258 15.83 9.10 -38.44
CA ALA A 258 14.66 9.86 -38.89
C ALA A 258 13.38 9.00 -38.78
N VAL A 259 12.34 9.55 -38.15
CA VAL A 259 11.05 8.87 -37.95
C VAL A 259 9.88 9.75 -38.42
N ASP A 260 8.79 9.10 -38.83
CA ASP A 260 7.62 9.75 -39.48
C ASP A 260 6.28 9.42 -38.79
N PHE A 261 6.31 8.81 -37.60
CA PHE A 261 5.11 8.59 -36.80
C PHE A 261 4.67 9.89 -36.09
N ALA A 262 3.38 9.99 -35.76
CA ALA A 262 2.84 11.11 -35.00
C ALA A 262 3.47 11.19 -33.59
N TRP A 263 3.92 12.38 -33.21
CA TRP A 263 4.55 12.64 -31.92
C TRP A 263 4.18 14.04 -31.42
N SER A 264 3.92 14.16 -30.11
CA SER A 264 3.69 15.44 -29.44
C SER A 264 4.15 15.40 -27.99
N ASP A 265 4.69 16.50 -27.48
CA ASP A 265 5.03 16.66 -26.06
C ASP A 265 3.83 17.01 -25.18
N MET A 266 2.62 17.17 -25.75
CA MET A 266 1.39 17.56 -25.06
C MET A 266 1.61 18.66 -24.02
N GLY A 267 2.31 19.72 -24.43
CA GLY A 267 2.83 20.73 -23.52
C GLY A 267 1.79 21.72 -22.97
N ALA A 268 0.63 21.85 -23.60
CA ALA A 268 -0.43 22.81 -23.29
C ALA A 268 -1.79 22.39 -23.89
N TRP A 269 -2.87 23.10 -23.54
CA TRP A 269 -4.25 22.70 -23.87
C TRP A 269 -4.58 22.71 -25.36
N ASP A 270 -3.89 23.50 -26.18
CA ASP A 270 -3.97 23.47 -27.65
C ASP A 270 -3.54 22.12 -28.21
N ALA A 271 -2.44 21.55 -27.71
CA ALA A 271 -1.99 20.22 -28.13
C ALA A 271 -2.98 19.12 -27.69
N ILE A 272 -3.63 19.27 -26.54
CA ILE A 272 -4.68 18.36 -26.07
C ILE A 272 -5.93 18.47 -26.93
N ALA A 273 -6.36 19.69 -27.29
CA ALA A 273 -7.50 19.90 -28.18
C ALA A 273 -7.23 19.31 -29.58
N ALA A 274 -6.02 19.49 -30.10
CA ALA A 274 -5.60 18.98 -31.39
C ALA A 274 -5.54 17.44 -31.47
N SER A 275 -5.43 16.73 -30.34
CA SER A 275 -5.47 15.26 -30.34
C SER A 275 -6.87 14.72 -30.61
N GLY A 276 -7.92 15.52 -30.41
CA GLY A 276 -9.32 15.11 -30.56
C GLY A 276 -9.84 14.21 -29.44
N GLU A 277 -9.01 13.87 -28.44
CA GLU A 277 -9.36 12.96 -27.34
C GLU A 277 -9.38 13.66 -25.96
N GLY A 278 -9.17 14.97 -25.94
CA GLY A 278 -9.13 15.76 -24.71
C GLY A 278 -10.51 16.12 -24.14
N ASP A 279 -11.56 16.01 -24.94
CA ASP A 279 -12.91 16.45 -24.60
C ASP A 279 -13.62 15.40 -23.74
N VAL A 280 -13.82 15.72 -22.46
CA VAL A 280 -14.35 14.79 -21.46
C VAL A 280 -15.31 15.46 -20.49
N GLY A 281 -16.29 14.68 -20.01
CA GLY A 281 -17.34 15.16 -19.11
C GLY A 281 -18.57 15.67 -19.85
N LEU A 282 -19.63 15.94 -19.09
CA LEU A 282 -20.91 16.34 -19.67
C LEU A 282 -20.87 17.81 -20.08
N HIS A 283 -21.15 18.11 -21.35
CA HIS A 283 -21.17 19.48 -21.84
C HIS A 283 -22.22 19.75 -22.93
N ILE A 284 -22.60 21.01 -23.07
CA ILE A 284 -23.54 21.52 -24.08
C ILE A 284 -22.91 22.74 -24.76
N PHE A 285 -22.77 22.68 -26.08
CA PHE A 285 -22.38 23.80 -26.91
C PHE A 285 -23.56 24.28 -27.75
N GLU A 286 -23.85 25.58 -27.68
CA GLU A 286 -24.82 26.25 -28.53
C GLU A 286 -24.08 27.39 -29.25
N ASP A 287 -24.19 27.49 -30.58
CA ASP A 287 -23.46 28.48 -31.38
C ASP A 287 -21.95 28.61 -31.05
N SER A 288 -21.29 27.50 -30.68
CA SER A 288 -19.90 27.47 -30.24
C SER A 288 -19.04 26.56 -31.12
N ASP A 289 -17.77 26.91 -31.32
CA ASP A 289 -16.88 26.25 -32.30
C ASP A 289 -15.42 26.18 -31.82
N GLY A 290 -14.76 25.05 -32.08
CA GLY A 290 -13.37 24.81 -31.69
C GLY A 290 -13.10 24.86 -30.18
N CYS A 291 -14.08 24.51 -29.34
CA CYS A 291 -13.92 24.48 -27.88
C CYS A 291 -13.53 23.09 -27.37
N LEU A 292 -12.81 23.06 -26.25
CA LEU A 292 -12.43 21.88 -25.49
C LEU A 292 -13.06 21.99 -24.10
N VAL A 293 -13.79 20.96 -23.65
CA VAL A 293 -14.24 20.86 -22.26
C VAL A 293 -13.57 19.69 -21.56
N ARG A 294 -13.14 19.91 -20.32
CA ARG A 294 -12.78 18.85 -19.40
C ARG A 294 -13.50 19.08 -18.09
N ALA A 295 -14.37 18.15 -17.70
CA ALA A 295 -15.08 18.22 -16.43
C ALA A 295 -15.17 16.86 -15.73
N PRO A 296 -15.14 16.83 -14.38
CA PRO A 296 -15.35 15.60 -13.62
C PRO A 296 -16.82 15.15 -13.70
N ASP A 297 -17.07 13.90 -13.35
CA ASP A 297 -18.42 13.34 -13.29
C ASP A 297 -19.33 14.17 -12.36
N GLY A 298 -20.58 14.35 -12.79
CA GLY A 298 -21.59 15.13 -12.07
C GLY A 298 -21.56 16.64 -12.34
N VAL A 299 -20.61 17.14 -13.15
CA VAL A 299 -20.57 18.55 -13.58
C VAL A 299 -20.99 18.67 -15.04
N LEU A 300 -21.99 19.52 -15.31
CA LEU A 300 -22.41 19.94 -16.65
C LEU A 300 -21.77 21.29 -16.99
N VAL A 301 -21.07 21.38 -18.12
CA VAL A 301 -20.53 22.64 -18.66
C VAL A 301 -21.37 23.09 -19.86
N ALA A 302 -21.92 24.30 -19.84
CA ALA A 302 -22.64 24.86 -20.97
C ALA A 302 -21.91 26.10 -21.52
N ALA A 303 -21.70 26.17 -22.84
CA ALA A 303 -21.12 27.34 -23.50
C ALA A 303 -21.97 27.77 -24.71
N LEU A 304 -22.22 29.07 -24.81
CA LEU A 304 -23.06 29.69 -25.83
C LEU A 304 -22.31 30.82 -26.53
N GLY A 305 -22.21 30.78 -27.87
CA GLY A 305 -21.65 31.86 -28.67
C GLY A 305 -20.14 32.08 -28.50
N VAL A 306 -19.41 31.08 -28.01
CA VAL A 306 -17.95 31.17 -27.75
C VAL A 306 -17.15 30.34 -28.74
N ARG A 307 -15.89 30.70 -28.96
CA ARG A 307 -15.02 29.99 -29.91
C ARG A 307 -13.62 29.80 -29.37
N ASN A 308 -12.97 28.72 -29.77
CA ASN A 308 -11.54 28.48 -29.52
C ASN A 308 -11.15 28.51 -28.04
N LEU A 309 -12.02 28.01 -27.14
CA LEU A 309 -11.77 28.01 -25.70
C LEU A 309 -11.46 26.61 -25.16
N ALA A 310 -10.49 26.52 -24.25
CA ALA A 310 -10.41 25.43 -23.29
C ALA A 310 -11.15 25.82 -22.01
N ILE A 311 -12.10 24.98 -21.59
CA ILE A 311 -12.83 25.09 -20.33
C ILE A 311 -12.50 23.85 -19.50
N VAL A 312 -11.64 24.01 -18.50
CA VAL A 312 -11.10 22.91 -17.70
C VAL A 312 -11.54 23.07 -16.26
N VAL A 313 -12.30 22.09 -15.78
CA VAL A 313 -12.90 22.07 -14.45
C VAL A 313 -12.23 20.98 -13.61
N GLU A 314 -11.76 21.37 -12.43
CA GLU A 314 -11.38 20.49 -11.34
C GLU A 314 -12.24 20.86 -10.11
N PRO A 315 -12.36 19.98 -9.08
CA PRO A 315 -13.26 20.20 -7.95
C PRO A 315 -13.08 21.55 -7.22
N ASP A 316 -11.86 22.09 -7.22
CA ASP A 316 -11.49 23.30 -6.49
C ASP A 316 -11.11 24.49 -7.41
N ALA A 317 -11.07 24.31 -8.74
CA ALA A 317 -10.63 25.35 -9.66
C ALA A 317 -11.16 25.16 -11.08
N VAL A 318 -11.41 26.28 -11.78
CA VAL A 318 -11.79 26.31 -13.19
C VAL A 318 -10.82 27.20 -13.97
N LEU A 319 -10.35 26.72 -15.11
CA LEU A 319 -9.65 27.53 -16.12
C LEU A 319 -10.55 27.69 -17.35
N VAL A 320 -10.65 28.94 -17.82
CA VAL A 320 -11.18 29.26 -19.15
C VAL A 320 -10.09 30.04 -19.88
N THR A 321 -9.61 29.54 -21.01
CA THR A 321 -8.59 30.21 -21.80
C THR A 321 -8.85 30.04 -23.29
N ASP A 322 -8.45 31.03 -24.07
CA ASP A 322 -8.31 30.87 -25.51
C ASP A 322 -7.20 29.83 -25.80
N LEU A 323 -7.47 28.88 -26.69
CA LEU A 323 -6.55 27.80 -27.04
C LEU A 323 -5.28 28.33 -27.71
N GLY A 324 -5.38 29.40 -28.51
CA GLY A 324 -4.22 30.08 -29.10
C GLY A 324 -3.32 30.77 -28.08
N ARG A 325 -3.76 30.88 -26.82
CA ARG A 325 -3.01 31.42 -25.69
C ARG A 325 -2.71 30.37 -24.62
N SER A 326 -2.82 29.08 -24.92
CA SER A 326 -2.60 28.00 -23.94
C SER A 326 -1.23 28.04 -23.26
N GLN A 327 -0.18 28.50 -23.96
CA GLN A 327 1.16 28.67 -23.38
C GLN A 327 1.22 29.77 -22.28
N ASP A 328 0.29 30.73 -22.29
CA ASP A 328 0.21 31.81 -21.29
C ASP A 328 -0.34 31.34 -19.94
N VAL A 329 -0.91 30.13 -19.83
CA VAL A 329 -1.46 29.59 -18.57
C VAL A 329 -0.43 29.58 -17.45
N LYS A 330 0.86 29.41 -17.77
CA LYS A 330 1.97 29.56 -16.80
C LYS A 330 1.93 30.89 -16.03
N ARG A 331 1.51 31.98 -16.69
CA ARG A 331 1.37 33.31 -16.07
C ARG A 331 0.22 33.36 -15.08
N VAL A 332 -0.83 32.58 -15.31
CA VAL A 332 -1.94 32.42 -14.36
C VAL A 332 -1.46 31.66 -13.13
N VAL A 333 -0.74 30.55 -13.32
CA VAL A 333 -0.16 29.77 -12.21
C VAL A 333 0.76 30.61 -11.33
N GLU A 334 1.61 31.46 -11.90
CA GLU A 334 2.45 32.37 -11.11
C GLU A 334 1.63 33.38 -10.30
N ARG A 335 0.46 33.82 -10.79
CA ARG A 335 -0.44 34.67 -10.00
C ARG A 335 -1.17 33.87 -8.92
N VAL A 336 -1.59 32.64 -9.20
CA VAL A 336 -2.18 31.74 -8.20
C VAL A 336 -1.19 31.49 -7.06
N ARG A 337 0.10 31.31 -7.37
CA ARG A 337 1.17 31.18 -6.36
C ARG A 337 1.18 32.33 -5.37
N ALA A 338 1.03 33.56 -5.85
CA ALA A 338 1.06 34.75 -5.02
C ALA A 338 -0.27 35.03 -4.29
N SER A 339 -1.40 34.81 -4.96
CA SER A 339 -2.72 35.29 -4.49
C SER A 339 -3.60 34.20 -3.89
N SER A 340 -3.35 32.93 -4.19
CA SER A 340 -4.18 31.80 -3.79
C SER A 340 -3.38 30.48 -3.77
N PRO A 341 -2.31 30.39 -2.95
CA PRO A 341 -1.37 29.26 -2.98
C PRO A 341 -2.04 27.91 -2.70
N ARG A 342 -3.19 27.88 -2.00
CA ARG A 342 -3.98 26.66 -1.76
C ARG A 342 -4.49 25.97 -3.04
N HIS A 343 -4.56 26.68 -4.18
CA HIS A 343 -4.98 26.11 -5.47
C HIS A 343 -3.78 25.85 -6.40
N LEU A 344 -2.54 25.99 -5.93
CA LEU A 344 -1.37 25.56 -6.68
C LEU A 344 -1.25 24.04 -6.73
N ASP A 345 -1.68 23.38 -5.67
CA ASP A 345 -1.70 21.95 -5.57
C ASP A 345 -3.09 21.47 -5.12
N PHE A 346 -3.36 20.17 -5.23
CA PHE A 346 -4.55 19.61 -4.63
C PHE A 346 -4.40 19.71 -3.11
N ALA A 347 -5.37 20.34 -2.45
CA ALA A 347 -5.45 20.26 -1.01
C ALA A 347 -5.69 18.78 -0.65
N ALA A 348 -4.66 18.09 -0.16
CA ALA A 348 -4.88 16.84 0.54
C ALA A 348 -5.69 17.20 1.78
N ALA A 349 -6.93 16.72 1.87
CA ALA A 349 -7.65 16.79 3.13
C ALA A 349 -6.74 16.18 4.19
N PRO A 350 -6.51 16.86 5.33
CA PRO A 350 -5.73 16.26 6.39
C PRO A 350 -6.36 14.91 6.74
N PRO A 351 -5.54 13.86 6.96
CA PRO A 351 -6.08 12.56 7.30
C PRO A 351 -6.96 12.70 8.56
N GLU A 352 -8.08 11.97 8.57
CA GLU A 352 -9.01 11.98 9.71
C GLU A 352 -8.21 11.77 11.02
N PRO A 353 -8.36 12.68 12.01
CA PRO A 353 -7.72 12.54 13.32
C PRO A 353 -8.16 11.25 14.01
N LEU A 354 -7.26 10.66 14.82
CA LEU A 354 -7.50 9.40 15.51
C LEU A 354 -8.80 9.45 16.34
N GLY A 355 -9.01 10.50 17.15
CA GLY A 355 -10.22 10.65 17.94
C GLY A 355 -11.53 10.75 17.14
N GLU A 356 -11.52 11.36 15.95
CA GLU A 356 -12.70 11.39 15.08
C GLU A 356 -13.00 10.00 14.50
N GLY A 357 -11.98 9.31 13.98
CA GLY A 357 -12.12 7.94 13.51
C GLY A 357 -12.58 6.97 14.60
N ALA A 358 -12.12 7.18 15.85
CA ALA A 358 -12.49 6.36 17.00
C ALA A 358 -13.94 6.57 17.41
N ARG A 359 -14.41 7.83 17.45
CA ARG A 359 -15.84 8.16 17.66
C ARG A 359 -16.72 7.56 16.57
N ARG A 360 -16.29 7.66 15.31
CA ARG A 360 -16.98 7.06 14.17
C ARG A 360 -17.08 5.53 14.33
N LEU A 361 -16.02 4.88 14.82
CA LEU A 361 -16.02 3.43 15.07
C LEU A 361 -16.98 3.07 16.21
N ALA A 362 -16.98 3.85 17.30
CA ALA A 362 -17.91 3.67 18.42
C ALA A 362 -19.37 3.78 17.96
N ASP A 363 -19.69 4.81 17.17
CA ASP A 363 -21.03 4.99 16.60
C ASP A 363 -21.42 3.85 15.66
N TRP A 364 -20.50 3.39 14.81
CA TRP A 364 -20.75 2.26 13.93
C TRP A 364 -21.01 0.96 14.71
N LEU A 365 -20.21 0.68 15.74
CA LEU A 365 -20.41 -0.46 16.63
C LEU A 365 -21.79 -0.40 17.29
N ARG A 366 -22.10 0.74 17.91
CA ARG A 366 -23.30 0.94 18.71
C ARG A 366 -24.59 0.99 17.90
N LEU A 367 -24.57 1.69 16.76
CA LEU A 367 -25.77 1.98 15.97
C LEU A 367 -26.00 0.98 14.83
N ARG A 368 -24.96 0.25 14.40
CA ARG A 368 -25.04 -0.64 13.23
C ARG A 368 -24.69 -2.08 13.58
N ALA A 369 -23.43 -2.34 13.94
CA ALA A 369 -22.93 -3.69 14.05
C ALA A 369 -23.54 -4.47 15.22
N LEU A 370 -23.44 -3.97 16.46
CA LEU A 370 -23.95 -4.68 17.63
C LEU A 370 -25.46 -4.95 17.55
N PRO A 371 -26.32 -4.00 17.15
CA PRO A 371 -27.75 -4.28 16.96
C PRO A 371 -28.04 -5.35 15.90
N LEU A 372 -27.38 -5.28 14.74
CA LEU A 372 -27.57 -6.24 13.65
C LEU A 372 -27.19 -7.66 14.08
N TRP A 373 -25.99 -7.82 14.63
CA TRP A 373 -25.46 -9.13 15.00
C TRP A 373 -26.15 -9.71 16.25
N ALA A 374 -26.64 -8.88 17.16
CA ALA A 374 -27.39 -9.35 18.34
C ALA A 374 -28.86 -9.67 18.05
N THR A 375 -29.34 -9.43 16.83
CA THR A 375 -30.71 -9.73 16.40
C THR A 375 -30.73 -10.79 15.31
N VAL A 376 -30.11 -10.51 14.17
CA VAL A 376 -30.06 -11.38 13.00
C VAL A 376 -28.92 -12.39 13.10
N GLY A 377 -27.82 -12.04 13.78
CA GLY A 377 -26.66 -12.93 13.96
C GLY A 377 -26.85 -14.01 15.02
N LEU A 378 -27.94 -13.97 15.80
CA LEU A 378 -28.32 -15.05 16.72
C LEU A 378 -29.04 -16.17 15.97
N GLU A 379 -28.77 -17.42 16.32
CA GLU A 379 -29.57 -18.54 15.85
C GLU A 379 -30.98 -18.53 16.48
N ASP A 380 -31.95 -19.22 15.87
CA ASP A 380 -33.29 -19.41 16.45
C ASP A 380 -33.22 -20.17 17.80
N GLY A 381 -32.21 -21.02 17.96
CA GLY A 381 -31.83 -21.69 19.21
C GLY A 381 -30.59 -21.06 19.85
N PRO A 382 -30.02 -21.67 20.91
CA PRO A 382 -28.79 -21.18 21.53
C PRO A 382 -27.64 -21.17 20.54
N GLY A 383 -27.03 -20.01 20.30
CA GLY A 383 -25.82 -19.84 19.50
C GLY A 383 -25.86 -18.65 18.55
N PHE A 384 -24.80 -18.55 17.76
CA PHE A 384 -24.58 -17.51 16.75
C PHE A 384 -24.36 -18.11 15.36
N ALA A 385 -24.82 -17.40 14.34
CA ALA A 385 -24.48 -17.69 12.96
C ALA A 385 -22.98 -17.51 12.70
N GLU A 386 -22.40 -18.37 11.86
CA GLU A 386 -20.97 -18.34 11.53
C GLU A 386 -20.56 -17.17 10.65
N ALA A 387 -21.46 -16.71 9.78
CA ALA A 387 -21.25 -15.62 8.85
C ALA A 387 -22.59 -15.03 8.40
N MET A 388 -22.54 -13.81 7.88
CA MET A 388 -23.68 -13.10 7.30
C MET A 388 -23.35 -12.66 5.88
N GLY A 389 -24.26 -12.85 4.93
CA GLY A 389 -24.13 -12.27 3.59
C GLY A 389 -24.06 -10.74 3.68
N LEU A 390 -23.46 -10.09 2.67
CA LEU A 390 -23.42 -8.62 2.60
C LEU A 390 -24.82 -7.99 2.39
N ASP A 391 -25.84 -8.82 2.17
CA ASP A 391 -27.26 -8.45 2.16
C ASP A 391 -27.92 -8.50 3.56
N GLY A 392 -27.15 -8.84 4.61
CA GLY A 392 -27.62 -8.92 5.98
C GLY A 392 -28.29 -10.25 6.36
N ARG A 393 -28.21 -11.30 5.53
CA ARG A 393 -28.82 -12.61 5.83
C ARG A 393 -27.81 -13.60 6.40
N PRO A 394 -28.13 -14.34 7.49
CA PRO A 394 -27.24 -15.36 8.02
C PRO A 394 -26.99 -16.47 6.99
N LEU A 395 -25.73 -16.88 6.85
CA LEU A 395 -25.36 -18.00 5.99
C LEU A 395 -25.55 -19.32 6.73
N SER A 396 -26.07 -20.33 6.04
CA SER A 396 -26.27 -21.66 6.62
C SER A 396 -24.97 -22.47 6.57
N LEU A 397 -24.18 -22.37 7.64
CA LEU A 397 -22.88 -23.05 7.79
C LEU A 397 -22.86 -23.93 9.05
N PRO A 398 -22.02 -24.98 9.11
CA PRO A 398 -21.79 -25.72 10.35
C PRO A 398 -21.12 -24.85 11.43
N GLY A 399 -21.56 -24.97 12.67
CA GLY A 399 -21.10 -24.17 13.79
C GLY A 399 -19.73 -24.60 14.31
N ARG A 400 -18.94 -23.62 14.75
CA ARG A 400 -17.63 -23.80 15.39
C ARG A 400 -17.64 -23.23 16.79
N SER A 401 -17.03 -23.94 17.74
CA SER A 401 -16.90 -23.47 19.11
C SER A 401 -16.15 -22.14 19.21
N LEU A 402 -15.16 -21.95 18.33
CA LEU A 402 -14.42 -20.69 18.14
C LEU A 402 -15.35 -19.48 17.95
N VAL A 403 -16.33 -19.57 17.06
CA VAL A 403 -17.23 -18.44 16.77
C VAL A 403 -18.11 -18.13 17.98
N GLN A 404 -18.65 -19.17 18.62
CA GLN A 404 -19.47 -18.99 19.81
C GLN A 404 -18.68 -18.28 20.92
N SER A 405 -17.45 -18.74 21.17
CA SER A 405 -16.54 -18.15 22.15
C SER A 405 -16.19 -16.69 21.84
N ARG A 406 -15.85 -16.38 20.58
CA ARG A 406 -15.52 -15.01 20.15
C ARG A 406 -16.71 -14.05 20.23
N GLN A 407 -17.92 -14.53 19.94
CA GLN A 407 -19.14 -13.73 20.08
C GLN A 407 -19.48 -13.47 21.55
N ILE A 408 -19.31 -14.46 22.45
CA ILE A 408 -19.45 -14.24 23.90
C ILE A 408 -18.50 -13.13 24.38
N HIS A 409 -17.22 -13.20 24.00
CA HIS A 409 -16.26 -12.14 24.31
C HIS A 409 -16.72 -10.79 23.77
N THR A 410 -17.21 -10.75 22.53
CA THR A 410 -17.65 -9.51 21.87
C THR A 410 -18.76 -8.80 22.65
N TYR A 411 -19.83 -9.51 22.99
CA TYR A 411 -20.95 -8.92 23.73
C TYR A 411 -20.61 -8.62 25.19
N ALA A 412 -19.76 -9.42 25.81
CA ALA A 412 -19.25 -9.14 27.15
C ALA A 412 -18.39 -7.86 27.17
N THR A 413 -17.51 -7.67 26.19
CA THR A 413 -16.72 -6.44 26.05
C THR A 413 -17.60 -5.25 25.73
N ALA A 414 -18.58 -5.38 24.84
CA ALA A 414 -19.54 -4.30 24.57
C ALA A 414 -20.31 -3.88 25.83
N ALA A 415 -20.68 -4.84 26.69
CA ALA A 415 -21.34 -4.57 27.98
C ALA A 415 -20.46 -3.77 28.95
N ARG A 416 -19.16 -4.10 29.05
CA ARG A 416 -18.20 -3.36 29.89
C ARG A 416 -18.07 -1.89 29.47
N HIS A 417 -18.25 -1.63 28.17
CA HIS A 417 -18.27 -0.28 27.60
C HIS A 417 -19.66 0.39 27.60
N GLY A 418 -20.61 -0.18 28.34
CA GLY A 418 -21.91 0.45 28.59
C GLY A 418 -22.97 0.21 27.53
N TRP A 419 -22.76 -0.71 26.57
CA TRP A 419 -23.77 -1.00 25.55
C TRP A 419 -25.08 -1.51 26.18
N ALA A 420 -26.15 -0.73 25.99
CA ALA A 420 -27.47 -1.00 26.59
C ALA A 420 -28.30 -2.08 25.84
N GLY A 421 -27.77 -2.64 24.74
CA GLY A 421 -28.45 -3.67 23.96
C GLY A 421 -28.60 -5.01 24.70
N PRO A 422 -29.15 -6.04 24.04
CA PRO A 422 -29.46 -7.34 24.66
C PRO A 422 -28.22 -8.22 24.88
N TRP A 423 -27.10 -7.65 25.34
CA TRP A 423 -25.82 -8.33 25.51
C TRP A 423 -25.93 -9.56 26.43
N ARG A 424 -26.72 -9.49 27.52
CA ARG A 424 -26.93 -10.63 28.43
C ARG A 424 -27.54 -11.82 27.71
N ARG A 425 -28.58 -11.57 26.89
CA ARG A 425 -29.22 -12.60 26.06
C ARG A 425 -28.21 -13.23 25.10
N ALA A 426 -27.41 -12.41 24.44
CA ALA A 426 -26.39 -12.89 23.51
C ALA A 426 -25.33 -13.76 24.22
N VAL A 427 -24.76 -13.27 25.33
CA VAL A 427 -23.79 -14.02 26.14
C VAL A 427 -24.36 -15.35 26.63
N TRP A 428 -25.60 -15.37 27.14
CA TRP A 428 -26.25 -16.60 27.58
C TRP A 428 -26.51 -17.58 26.44
N SER A 429 -27.00 -17.08 25.29
CA SER A 429 -27.19 -17.90 24.09
C SER A 429 -25.90 -18.62 23.68
N GLY A 430 -24.77 -17.90 23.68
CA GLY A 430 -23.46 -18.48 23.41
C GLY A 430 -23.00 -19.50 24.44
N LEU A 431 -23.16 -19.21 25.74
CA LEU A 431 -22.78 -20.12 26.81
C LEU A 431 -23.61 -21.42 26.78
N ASP A 432 -24.91 -21.30 26.51
CA ASP A 432 -25.82 -22.44 26.35
C ASP A 432 -25.45 -23.25 25.08
N ALA A 433 -25.07 -22.59 23.99
CA ALA A 433 -24.56 -23.27 22.80
C ALA A 433 -23.26 -24.04 23.10
N LEU A 434 -22.29 -23.40 23.76
CA LEU A 434 -21.02 -24.03 24.12
C LEU A 434 -21.26 -25.26 24.98
N THR A 435 -22.02 -25.11 26.06
CA THR A 435 -22.28 -26.21 27.01
C THR A 435 -23.15 -27.32 26.43
N GLY A 436 -24.14 -27.00 25.58
CA GLY A 436 -25.08 -27.97 25.03
C GLY A 436 -24.58 -28.70 23.78
N ARG A 437 -23.73 -28.07 22.95
CA ARG A 437 -23.34 -28.61 21.63
C ARG A 437 -21.84 -28.82 21.44
N PHE A 438 -21.00 -27.97 22.02
CA PHE A 438 -19.56 -27.94 21.67
C PHE A 438 -18.66 -28.57 22.73
N LEU A 439 -18.96 -28.39 24.01
CA LEU A 439 -18.16 -28.93 25.11
C LEU A 439 -18.48 -30.41 25.35
N ARG A 440 -17.42 -31.21 25.47
CA ARG A 440 -17.49 -32.63 25.86
C ARG A 440 -17.74 -32.76 27.37
N ALA A 441 -18.11 -33.96 27.79
CA ALA A 441 -18.28 -34.28 29.22
C ALA A 441 -16.99 -34.06 30.03
N ASP A 442 -15.82 -34.25 29.40
CA ASP A 442 -14.55 -33.95 30.05
C ASP A 442 -14.31 -32.43 30.16
N GLY A 443 -14.95 -31.57 29.36
CA GLY A 443 -14.78 -30.11 29.33
C GLY A 443 -13.93 -29.59 28.17
N THR A 444 -13.37 -30.47 27.33
CA THR A 444 -12.71 -30.07 26.08
C THR A 444 -13.73 -29.69 25.01
N SER A 445 -13.38 -28.78 24.11
CA SER A 445 -14.24 -28.35 23.00
C SER A 445 -14.07 -29.19 21.74
N ARG A 446 -15.17 -29.40 21.01
CA ARG A 446 -15.24 -29.96 19.66
C ARG A 446 -15.08 -28.86 18.61
N ALA A 447 -14.49 -29.23 17.48
CA ALA A 447 -14.15 -28.27 16.43
C ALA A 447 -15.36 -27.87 15.57
N LEU A 448 -16.21 -28.83 15.18
CA LEU A 448 -17.29 -28.59 14.21
C LEU A 448 -18.56 -29.39 14.50
N VAL A 449 -19.70 -28.71 14.46
CA VAL A 449 -21.04 -29.29 14.70
C VAL A 449 -21.99 -28.84 13.59
N ALA A 450 -22.76 -29.77 13.02
CA ALA A 450 -23.82 -29.51 12.05
C ALA A 450 -24.99 -28.76 12.69
N ARG A 451 -25.82 -28.11 11.86
CA ARG A 451 -26.96 -27.32 12.36
C ARG A 451 -28.03 -28.16 13.05
N ASP A 452 -28.18 -29.42 12.66
CA ASP A 452 -29.09 -30.38 13.29
C ASP A 452 -28.53 -30.99 14.59
N GLY A 453 -27.34 -30.57 15.02
CA GLY A 453 -26.66 -31.08 16.20
C GLY A 453 -25.73 -32.28 15.92
N GLY A 454 -25.66 -32.76 14.67
CA GLY A 454 -24.73 -33.81 14.28
C GLY A 454 -23.27 -33.38 14.48
N ILE A 455 -22.43 -34.26 15.04
CA ILE A 455 -21.02 -33.95 15.27
C ILE A 455 -20.26 -34.19 13.96
N LEU A 456 -19.56 -33.17 13.45
CA LEU A 456 -18.81 -33.26 12.19
C LEU A 456 -17.30 -33.38 12.39
N ASP A 457 -16.74 -32.72 13.42
CA ASP A 457 -15.32 -32.81 13.77
C ASP A 457 -15.16 -32.87 15.31
N GLU A 458 -14.74 -34.04 15.78
CA GLU A 458 -14.43 -34.37 17.17
C GLU A 458 -13.02 -33.96 17.59
N THR A 459 -12.27 -33.23 16.78
CA THR A 459 -10.92 -32.80 17.17
C THR A 459 -10.99 -31.83 18.34
N ALA A 460 -10.13 -32.03 19.35
CA ALA A 460 -9.96 -31.13 20.47
C ALA A 460 -8.75 -30.22 20.19
N ARG A 461 -9.01 -29.02 19.66
CA ARG A 461 -7.95 -28.08 19.25
C ARG A 461 -7.57 -27.17 20.41
N LEU A 462 -6.28 -26.93 20.58
CA LEU A 462 -5.75 -26.02 21.60
C LEU A 462 -6.27 -24.59 21.35
N TYR A 463 -6.28 -24.18 20.08
CA TYR A 463 -6.85 -22.93 19.61
C TYR A 463 -8.30 -22.72 20.07
N ASP A 464 -9.15 -23.73 19.91
CA ASP A 464 -10.55 -23.64 20.32
C ASP A 464 -10.68 -23.54 21.86
N HIS A 465 -9.85 -24.26 22.60
CA HIS A 465 -9.84 -24.20 24.08
C HIS A 465 -9.39 -22.84 24.59
N ALA A 466 -8.39 -22.22 23.96
CA ALA A 466 -7.97 -20.86 24.31
C ALA A 466 -9.14 -19.87 24.20
N PHE A 467 -9.91 -19.93 23.11
CA PHE A 467 -11.08 -19.05 22.96
C PHE A 467 -12.21 -19.40 23.93
N VAL A 468 -12.45 -20.68 24.25
CA VAL A 468 -13.40 -21.05 25.32
C VAL A 468 -12.99 -20.41 26.65
N LEU A 469 -11.71 -20.49 27.03
CA LEU A 469 -11.21 -19.88 28.26
C LEU A 469 -11.39 -18.35 28.25
N LEU A 470 -11.11 -17.69 27.12
CA LEU A 470 -11.31 -16.25 26.95
C LEU A 470 -12.80 -15.86 27.06
N ALA A 471 -13.69 -16.66 26.47
CA ALA A 471 -15.13 -16.44 26.53
C ALA A 471 -15.66 -16.51 27.97
N LEU A 472 -15.22 -17.51 28.74
CA LEU A 472 -15.60 -17.69 30.13
C LEU A 472 -15.09 -16.53 31.02
N ALA A 473 -13.84 -16.08 30.83
CA ALA A 473 -13.29 -14.91 31.54
C ALA A 473 -14.11 -13.66 31.26
N SER A 474 -14.40 -13.42 29.96
CA SER A 474 -15.11 -12.23 29.51
C SER A 474 -16.53 -12.19 30.02
N ALA A 475 -17.26 -13.30 29.94
CA ALA A 475 -18.63 -13.42 30.45
C ALA A 475 -18.68 -13.15 31.97
N ARG A 476 -17.72 -13.69 32.73
CA ARG A 476 -17.61 -13.42 34.17
C ARG A 476 -17.33 -11.94 34.45
N ALA A 477 -16.34 -11.35 33.78
CA ALA A 477 -15.96 -9.95 33.95
C ALA A 477 -17.11 -8.98 33.63
N ALA A 478 -17.97 -9.33 32.67
CA ALA A 478 -19.18 -8.57 32.35
C ALA A 478 -20.33 -8.78 33.36
N GLY A 479 -20.18 -9.67 34.34
CA GLY A 479 -21.20 -9.99 35.34
C GLY A 479 -22.35 -10.83 34.79
N ALA A 480 -22.07 -11.80 33.91
CA ALA A 480 -23.02 -12.84 33.56
C ALA A 480 -23.23 -13.77 34.77
N ASP A 481 -24.46 -13.82 35.30
CA ASP A 481 -24.81 -14.56 36.53
C ASP A 481 -24.83 -16.09 36.29
N ARG A 482 -23.64 -16.71 36.19
CA ARG A 482 -23.45 -18.16 36.07
C ARG A 482 -22.33 -18.60 37.02
N PRO A 483 -22.64 -19.38 38.07
CA PRO A 483 -21.66 -19.68 39.13
C PRO A 483 -20.55 -20.65 38.69
N ASP A 484 -20.75 -21.41 37.61
CA ASP A 484 -19.86 -22.51 37.20
C ASP A 484 -18.78 -22.11 36.16
N LEU A 485 -18.72 -20.83 35.75
CA LEU A 485 -17.80 -20.38 34.69
C LEU A 485 -16.32 -20.55 35.08
N GLU A 486 -15.96 -20.14 36.29
CA GLU A 486 -14.59 -20.20 36.81
C GLU A 486 -14.15 -21.64 37.03
N ASP A 487 -14.99 -22.45 37.67
CA ASP A 487 -14.75 -23.88 37.86
C ASP A 487 -14.50 -24.63 36.53
N ARG A 488 -15.23 -24.27 35.47
CA ARG A 488 -15.02 -24.82 34.14
C ARG A 488 -13.68 -24.40 33.54
N ALA A 489 -13.33 -23.12 33.67
CA ALA A 489 -12.08 -22.59 33.15
C ALA A 489 -10.87 -23.21 33.85
N VAL A 490 -10.91 -23.30 35.18
CA VAL A 490 -9.87 -23.95 35.99
C VAL A 490 -9.69 -25.42 35.58
N ARG A 491 -10.78 -26.20 35.48
CA ARG A 491 -10.69 -27.61 35.02
C ARG A 491 -10.08 -27.75 33.63
N LEU A 492 -10.44 -26.86 32.69
CA LEU A 492 -9.90 -26.91 31.34
C LEU A 492 -8.41 -26.52 31.34
N ARG A 493 -8.02 -25.46 32.07
CA ARG A 493 -6.62 -25.06 32.24
C ARG A 493 -5.78 -26.17 32.85
N ASP A 494 -6.24 -26.77 33.93
CA ASP A 494 -5.47 -27.81 34.64
C ASP A 494 -5.23 -29.01 33.73
N ARG A 495 -6.22 -29.40 32.92
CA ARG A 495 -6.02 -30.42 31.88
C ARG A 495 -5.00 -30.00 30.82
N LEU A 496 -5.05 -28.75 30.35
CA LEU A 496 -4.06 -28.27 29.39
C LEU A 496 -2.65 -28.31 30.00
N LEU A 497 -2.50 -27.90 31.27
CA LEU A 497 -1.24 -27.96 32.01
C LEU A 497 -0.71 -29.40 32.15
N GLU A 498 -1.59 -30.39 32.37
CA GLU A 498 -1.22 -31.82 32.35
C GLU A 498 -0.66 -32.28 30.99
N GLN A 499 -1.11 -31.66 29.90
CA GLN A 499 -0.67 -31.93 28.53
C GLN A 499 0.53 -31.06 28.09
N GLY A 500 1.00 -30.16 28.96
CA GLY A 500 2.10 -29.24 28.67
C GLY A 500 3.43 -29.96 28.47
N LEU A 501 4.16 -29.59 27.41
CA LEU A 501 5.46 -30.17 27.08
C LEU A 501 6.56 -29.68 28.03
N PRO A 502 7.56 -30.50 28.38
CA PRO A 502 8.67 -30.10 29.25
C PRO A 502 9.40 -28.82 28.81
N GLN A 503 9.41 -28.53 27.50
CA GLN A 503 10.08 -27.36 26.93
C GLN A 503 9.29 -26.04 27.09
N GLY A 504 8.02 -26.10 27.50
CA GLY A 504 7.18 -24.94 27.82
C GLY A 504 5.86 -24.86 27.04
N GLY A 505 5.77 -25.40 25.83
CA GLY A 505 4.59 -25.25 24.97
C GLY A 505 3.54 -26.34 25.12
N PHE A 506 2.51 -26.24 24.30
CA PHE A 506 1.39 -27.18 24.16
C PHE A 506 1.24 -27.57 22.68
N LEU A 507 0.76 -28.77 22.42
CA LEU A 507 0.56 -29.23 21.04
C LEU A 507 -0.80 -28.78 20.52
N GLU A 508 -0.82 -28.26 19.30
CA GLU A 508 -2.04 -28.10 18.52
C GLU A 508 -2.39 -29.42 17.81
N ALA A 509 -3.66 -29.64 17.53
CA ALA A 509 -4.11 -30.76 16.71
C ALA A 509 -3.93 -30.46 15.21
N GLY A 510 -3.55 -31.49 14.45
CA GLY A 510 -3.42 -31.41 13.00
C GLY A 510 -1.99 -31.67 12.50
N SER A 511 -1.69 -31.24 11.28
CA SER A 511 -0.43 -31.53 10.58
C SER A 511 0.76 -30.69 11.07
N GLN A 512 0.51 -29.54 11.71
CA GLN A 512 1.54 -28.64 12.26
C GLN A 512 1.28 -28.41 13.75
N PRO A 513 1.60 -29.40 14.61
CA PRO A 513 1.25 -29.36 16.02
C PRO A 513 2.10 -28.39 16.85
N TYR A 514 3.29 -28.01 16.35
CA TYR A 514 4.17 -27.04 16.98
C TYR A 514 4.05 -25.70 16.26
N GLN A 515 3.25 -24.79 16.82
CA GLN A 515 2.97 -23.50 16.21
C GLN A 515 2.81 -22.39 17.25
N ALA A 516 3.12 -21.15 16.86
CA ALA A 516 3.00 -19.98 17.74
C ALA A 516 1.55 -19.52 17.94
N ASN A 517 0.69 -19.68 16.93
CA ASN A 517 -0.66 -19.09 16.91
C ASN A 517 -1.55 -19.59 18.07
N ALA A 518 -1.67 -20.91 18.26
CA ALA A 518 -2.47 -21.45 19.36
C ALA A 518 -1.92 -21.07 20.76
N GLN A 519 -0.60 -20.91 20.88
CA GLN A 519 0.05 -20.42 22.11
C GLN A 519 -0.29 -18.96 22.39
N MET A 520 -0.31 -18.12 21.36
CA MET A 520 -0.63 -16.69 21.43
C MET A 520 -2.02 -16.46 22.03
N HIS A 521 -3.04 -17.15 21.53
CA HIS A 521 -4.39 -17.00 22.08
C HIS A 521 -4.57 -17.66 23.45
N LEU A 522 -3.81 -18.72 23.76
CA LEU A 522 -3.81 -19.28 25.11
C LEU A 522 -3.19 -18.29 26.12
N LEU A 523 -2.14 -17.56 25.72
CA LEU A 523 -1.57 -16.46 26.50
C LEU A 523 -2.62 -15.37 26.73
N GLU A 524 -3.31 -14.93 25.68
CA GLU A 524 -4.37 -13.92 25.82
C GLU A 524 -5.45 -14.36 26.80
N ALA A 525 -5.94 -15.60 26.67
CA ALA A 525 -6.95 -16.16 27.55
C ALA A 525 -6.47 -16.25 29.00
N ALA A 526 -5.23 -16.69 29.24
CA ALA A 526 -4.63 -16.75 30.57
C ALA A 526 -4.55 -15.37 31.21
N MET A 527 -4.10 -14.36 30.46
CA MET A 527 -4.00 -12.98 30.94
C MET A 527 -5.36 -12.38 31.30
N ALA A 528 -6.43 -12.73 30.56
CA ALA A 528 -7.78 -12.29 30.87
C ALA A 528 -8.28 -12.80 32.24
N TRP A 529 -7.86 -13.99 32.67
CA TRP A 529 -8.17 -14.55 33.99
C TRP A 529 -7.35 -13.94 35.12
N GLU A 530 -6.26 -13.23 34.83
CA GLU A 530 -5.46 -12.58 35.86
C GLU A 530 -5.97 -11.16 36.23
N ASP A 531 -7.03 -10.66 35.60
CA ASP A 531 -7.55 -9.31 35.88
C ASP A 531 -8.28 -9.25 37.24
N PRO A 532 -8.35 -8.09 37.93
CA PRO A 532 -8.75 -7.97 39.35
C PRO A 532 -10.16 -8.44 39.76
N GLY A 533 -10.96 -9.01 38.84
CA GLY A 533 -12.30 -9.55 39.08
C GLY A 533 -12.37 -11.07 39.28
N HIS A 534 -11.22 -11.75 39.33
CA HIS A 534 -11.12 -13.21 39.48
C HIS A 534 -10.66 -13.60 40.90
N SER A 535 -10.88 -14.86 41.29
CA SER A 535 -10.61 -15.29 42.67
C SER A 535 -9.15 -15.05 43.06
N PRO A 536 -8.86 -14.23 44.09
CA PRO A 536 -7.49 -13.95 44.50
C PRO A 536 -6.82 -15.23 45.03
N GLY A 537 -5.66 -15.58 44.48
CA GLY A 537 -4.80 -16.68 44.97
C GLY A 537 -4.62 -17.88 44.03
N ASP A 538 -5.16 -17.85 42.81
CA ASP A 538 -4.86 -18.88 41.80
C ASP A 538 -3.68 -18.45 40.90
N ASP A 539 -2.47 -18.79 41.34
CA ASP A 539 -1.23 -18.52 40.59
C ASP A 539 -1.13 -19.31 39.26
N GLY A 540 -2.05 -20.26 38.99
CA GLY A 540 -2.02 -21.12 37.81
C GLY A 540 -2.16 -20.36 36.49
N TRP A 541 -2.94 -19.27 36.47
CA TRP A 541 -3.08 -18.43 35.27
C TRP A 541 -1.81 -17.61 34.99
N ALA A 542 -1.24 -17.01 36.02
CA ALA A 542 0.01 -16.28 35.93
C ALA A 542 1.15 -17.20 35.47
N ALA A 543 1.27 -18.38 36.08
CA ALA A 543 2.25 -19.39 35.68
C ALA A 543 2.09 -19.86 34.23
N LEU A 544 0.85 -20.00 33.74
CA LEU A 544 0.58 -20.34 32.34
C LEU A 544 1.04 -19.22 31.39
N SER A 545 0.71 -17.97 31.71
CA SER A 545 1.14 -16.81 30.91
C SER A 545 2.67 -16.69 30.85
N ASP A 546 3.35 -16.83 31.99
CA ASP A 546 4.79 -16.70 32.11
C ASP A 546 5.50 -17.81 31.31
N ARG A 547 4.99 -19.03 31.40
CA ARG A 547 5.48 -20.19 30.64
C ARG A 547 5.40 -19.98 29.12
N ILE A 548 4.31 -19.39 28.62
CA ILE A 548 4.15 -19.14 27.17
C ILE A 548 5.06 -18.00 26.71
N VAL A 549 5.16 -16.92 27.49
CA VAL A 549 6.08 -15.81 27.20
C VAL A 549 7.53 -16.29 27.18
N ASP A 550 7.94 -17.11 28.16
CA ASP A 550 9.27 -17.71 28.22
C ASP A 550 9.56 -18.62 27.02
N LEU A 551 8.56 -19.31 26.48
CA LEU A 551 8.70 -20.08 25.24
C LEU A 551 8.89 -19.15 24.04
N ALA A 552 8.05 -18.12 23.91
CA ALA A 552 8.11 -17.17 22.81
C ALA A 552 9.46 -16.44 22.74
N GLU A 553 9.96 -15.99 23.89
CA GLU A 553 11.26 -15.34 24.03
C GLU A 553 12.45 -16.21 23.62
N ARG A 554 12.37 -17.51 23.90
CA ARG A 554 13.47 -18.46 23.64
C ARG A 554 13.42 -19.04 22.24
N ARG A 555 12.22 -19.19 21.68
CA ARG A 555 11.98 -20.04 20.50
C ARG A 555 11.23 -19.34 19.37
N PHE A 556 10.29 -18.46 19.68
CA PHE A 556 9.44 -17.90 18.63
C PHE A 556 10.06 -16.70 17.95
N ILE A 557 10.64 -15.81 18.74
CA ILE A 557 11.29 -14.60 18.29
C ILE A 557 12.72 -14.95 17.88
N ASP A 558 13.01 -14.82 16.58
CA ASP A 558 14.33 -15.04 16.03
C ASP A 558 15.33 -14.05 16.64
N PRO A 559 16.43 -14.50 17.26
CA PRO A 559 17.33 -13.62 18.00
C PRO A 559 18.17 -12.70 17.11
N VAL A 560 18.23 -12.95 15.80
CA VAL A 560 19.02 -12.16 14.84
C VAL A 560 18.12 -11.14 14.16
N THR A 561 17.01 -11.59 13.58
CA THR A 561 16.11 -10.73 12.81
C THR A 561 15.10 -10.01 13.72
N GLY A 562 14.75 -10.60 14.87
CA GLY A 562 13.67 -10.14 15.74
C GLY A 562 12.27 -10.47 15.23
N ARG A 563 12.13 -11.25 14.15
CA ARG A 563 10.84 -11.69 13.61
C ARG A 563 10.33 -12.91 14.37
N LEU A 564 9.04 -12.95 14.63
CA LEU A 564 8.36 -14.15 15.09
C LEU A 564 8.00 -15.04 13.89
N ARG A 565 8.26 -16.34 14.00
CA ARG A 565 7.90 -17.35 13.00
C ARG A 565 6.61 -18.08 13.41
N GLU A 566 5.98 -18.79 12.48
CA GLU A 566 4.68 -19.44 12.76
C GLU A 566 4.81 -20.91 13.17
N PHE A 567 5.66 -21.68 12.49
CA PHE A 567 5.72 -23.14 12.59
C PHE A 567 7.10 -23.66 13.01
N TYR A 568 7.08 -24.73 13.80
CA TYR A 568 8.27 -25.29 14.45
C TYR A 568 8.35 -26.81 14.30
N SER A 569 9.56 -27.34 14.50
CA SER A 569 9.83 -28.75 14.70
C SER A 569 9.59 -29.16 16.16
N ALA A 570 9.67 -30.46 16.45
CA ALA A 570 9.35 -30.99 17.78
C ALA A 570 10.22 -30.47 18.95
N ASP A 571 11.38 -29.91 18.62
CA ASP A 571 12.32 -29.28 19.55
C ASP A 571 12.18 -27.75 19.62
N TRP A 572 11.12 -27.20 19.03
CA TRP A 572 10.84 -25.77 18.89
C TRP A 572 11.90 -24.99 18.10
N THR A 573 12.65 -25.66 17.22
CA THR A 573 13.39 -24.96 16.15
C THR A 573 12.47 -24.63 14.99
N PRO A 574 12.75 -23.61 14.16
CA PRO A 574 11.92 -23.31 12.99
C PRO A 574 11.67 -24.54 12.12
N ALA A 575 10.44 -24.69 11.60
CA ALA A 575 10.11 -25.80 10.73
C ALA A 575 11.00 -25.83 9.46
N SER A 576 11.20 -27.01 8.87
CA SER A 576 11.98 -27.12 7.63
C SER A 576 11.22 -26.56 6.42
N GLY A 577 11.95 -26.01 5.45
CA GLY A 577 11.38 -25.55 4.18
C GLY A 577 10.53 -24.29 4.31
N GLU A 578 9.50 -24.19 3.48
CA GLU A 578 8.69 -22.96 3.35
C GLU A 578 7.88 -22.63 4.60
N ASP A 579 7.52 -23.61 5.43
CA ASP A 579 6.73 -23.38 6.65
C ASP A 579 7.53 -22.61 7.72
N GLY A 580 8.82 -22.92 7.90
CA GLY A 580 9.66 -22.22 8.87
C GLY A 580 10.14 -20.85 8.42
N ARG A 581 9.83 -20.46 7.18
CA ARG A 581 10.09 -19.11 6.66
C ARG A 581 8.88 -18.19 6.80
N LEU A 582 7.70 -18.71 7.14
CA LEU A 582 6.49 -17.90 7.24
C LEU A 582 6.56 -16.91 8.41
N VAL A 583 6.27 -15.65 8.11
CA VAL A 583 6.09 -14.56 9.07
C VAL A 583 4.77 -13.86 8.76
N GLU A 584 3.86 -13.79 9.73
CA GLU A 584 2.60 -13.06 9.57
C GLU A 584 2.67 -11.68 10.26
N PRO A 585 2.57 -10.55 9.51
CA PRO A 585 2.60 -9.21 10.09
C PRO A 585 1.57 -8.99 11.21
N GLY A 586 0.36 -9.53 11.04
CA GLY A 586 -0.69 -9.48 12.06
C GLY A 586 -0.28 -10.11 13.38
N HIS A 587 0.35 -11.30 13.35
CA HIS A 587 0.86 -11.95 14.57
C HIS A 587 2.03 -11.20 15.17
N GLN A 588 2.88 -10.52 14.37
CA GLN A 588 3.92 -9.64 14.94
C GLN A 588 3.30 -8.54 15.81
N PHE A 589 2.22 -7.91 15.33
CA PHE A 589 1.51 -6.87 16.08
C PHE A 589 0.81 -7.44 17.33
N GLU A 590 0.12 -8.58 17.19
CA GLU A 590 -0.60 -9.19 18.30
C GLU A 590 0.35 -9.65 19.42
N TRP A 591 1.49 -10.26 19.07
CA TRP A 591 2.54 -10.57 20.03
C TRP A 591 3.18 -9.32 20.63
N ALA A 592 3.42 -8.26 19.86
CA ALA A 592 3.90 -7.00 20.42
C ALA A 592 2.94 -6.43 21.47
N TRP A 593 1.62 -6.51 21.21
CA TRP A 593 0.59 -6.09 22.15
C TRP A 593 0.55 -6.96 23.41
N LEU A 594 0.53 -8.29 23.27
CA LEU A 594 0.51 -9.24 24.40
C LEU A 594 1.78 -9.15 25.27
N LEU A 595 2.96 -9.09 24.64
CA LEU A 595 4.21 -8.95 25.36
C LEU A 595 4.29 -7.63 26.13
N THR A 596 3.79 -6.53 25.55
CA THR A 596 3.75 -5.25 26.27
C THR A 596 2.85 -5.32 27.49
N ARG A 597 1.64 -5.90 27.35
CA ARG A 597 0.72 -6.10 28.49
C ARG A 597 1.33 -6.98 29.59
N HIS A 598 1.96 -8.09 29.20
CA HIS A 598 2.60 -9.01 30.14
C HIS A 598 3.79 -8.33 30.85
N ALA A 599 4.62 -7.63 30.09
CA ALA A 599 5.77 -6.86 30.59
C ALA A 599 5.37 -5.84 31.66
N LEU A 600 4.29 -5.09 31.43
CA LEU A 600 3.78 -4.11 32.39
C LEU A 600 3.32 -4.80 33.69
N LYS A 601 2.63 -5.93 33.57
CA LYS A 601 2.13 -6.69 34.73
C LYS A 601 3.23 -7.34 35.56
N ARG A 602 4.35 -7.74 34.93
CA ARG A 602 5.50 -8.38 35.58
C ARG A 602 6.66 -7.42 35.89
N GLY A 603 6.59 -6.17 35.43
CA GLY A 603 7.69 -5.21 35.59
C GLY A 603 8.95 -5.55 34.78
N ARG A 604 8.79 -6.06 33.56
CA ARG A 604 9.86 -6.53 32.65
C ARG A 604 10.08 -5.58 31.46
N PRO A 605 10.72 -4.40 31.63
CA PRO A 605 10.84 -3.39 30.57
C PRO A 605 11.60 -3.85 29.33
N GLU A 606 12.48 -4.85 29.46
CA GLU A 606 13.19 -5.48 28.34
C GLU A 606 12.26 -6.16 27.34
N LEU A 607 11.11 -6.67 27.79
CA LEU A 607 10.08 -7.25 26.92
C LEU A 607 9.37 -6.18 26.08
N ILE A 608 9.20 -4.97 26.59
CA ILE A 608 8.64 -3.85 25.82
C ILE A 608 9.57 -3.48 24.66
N GLN A 609 10.90 -3.58 24.86
CA GLN A 609 11.85 -3.37 23.77
C GLN A 609 11.74 -4.46 22.70
N ARG A 610 11.55 -5.72 23.10
CA ARG A 610 11.27 -6.82 22.15
C ARG A 610 9.96 -6.60 21.40
N ALA A 611 8.91 -6.13 22.08
CA ALA A 611 7.64 -5.78 21.47
C ALA A 611 7.79 -4.65 20.42
N ARG A 612 8.63 -3.63 20.67
CA ARG A 612 8.95 -2.61 19.66
C ARG A 612 9.62 -3.18 18.41
N ILE A 613 10.49 -4.17 18.58
CA ILE A 613 11.12 -4.87 17.45
C ILE A 613 10.06 -5.65 16.67
N LEU A 614 9.22 -6.44 17.33
CA LEU A 614 8.12 -7.14 16.66
C LEU A 614 7.19 -6.17 15.93
N TYR A 615 6.84 -5.05 16.56
CA TYR A 615 6.04 -4.00 15.93
C TYR A 615 6.69 -3.47 14.66
N SER A 616 7.99 -3.14 14.69
CA SER A 616 8.71 -2.67 13.50
C SER A 616 8.78 -3.73 12.40
N ARG A 617 8.92 -5.02 12.76
CA ARG A 617 8.84 -6.13 11.81
C ARG A 617 7.44 -6.32 11.23
N GLY A 618 6.38 -6.13 12.01
CA GLY A 618 5.01 -6.09 11.51
C GLY A 618 4.80 -4.95 10.51
N ARG A 619 5.42 -3.78 10.77
CA ARG A 619 5.31 -2.60 9.88
C ARG A 619 5.91 -2.81 8.51
N GLU A 620 6.93 -3.66 8.36
CA GLU A 620 7.50 -4.03 7.06
C GLU A 620 6.46 -4.72 6.15
N GLY A 621 5.45 -5.39 6.75
CA GLY A 621 4.36 -6.03 6.03
C GLY A 621 3.16 -5.12 5.73
N VAL A 622 3.22 -3.84 6.08
CA VAL A 622 2.17 -2.88 5.73
C VAL A 622 2.46 -2.35 4.34
N SER A 623 1.54 -2.64 3.41
CA SER A 623 1.65 -2.17 2.05
C SER A 623 1.60 -0.65 1.99
N GLU A 624 2.61 -0.07 1.37
CA GLU A 624 2.57 1.33 0.95
C GLU A 624 1.40 1.58 -0.02
N ARG A 625 1.02 0.54 -0.78
CA ARG A 625 -0.13 0.53 -1.66
C ARG A 625 -1.39 0.18 -0.87
N GLY A 626 -2.21 1.18 -0.61
CA GLY A 626 -3.49 1.02 0.08
C GLY A 626 -3.40 1.03 1.61
N GLY A 627 -2.20 1.07 2.19
CA GLY A 627 -2.01 1.32 3.63
C GLY A 627 -2.55 0.22 4.53
N VAL A 628 -2.45 -1.05 4.12
CA VAL A 628 -2.98 -2.22 4.85
C VAL A 628 -1.86 -3.21 5.16
N ALA A 629 -1.89 -3.83 6.35
CA ALA A 629 -1.04 -4.97 6.71
C ALA A 629 -1.40 -6.19 5.85
N GLN A 630 -0.41 -6.73 5.15
CA GLN A 630 -0.53 -7.89 4.26
C GLN A 630 -0.45 -9.20 5.06
N ASP A 631 -0.92 -10.29 4.45
CA ASP A 631 -1.11 -11.58 5.12
C ASP A 631 0.22 -12.24 5.52
N ALA A 632 1.24 -12.19 4.64
CA ALA A 632 2.46 -12.96 4.88
C ALA A 632 3.71 -12.38 4.23
N LEU A 633 4.81 -12.45 4.97
CA LEU A 633 6.19 -12.25 4.54
C LEU A 633 6.98 -13.56 4.69
N ASN A 634 8.17 -13.59 4.09
CA ASN A 634 9.22 -14.55 4.43
C ASN A 634 10.10 -14.02 5.58
N ASP A 635 10.93 -14.89 6.13
CA ASP A 635 11.86 -14.61 7.22
C ASP A 635 12.94 -13.56 6.88
N ASP A 636 13.23 -13.39 5.60
CA ASP A 636 14.08 -12.32 5.05
C ASP A 636 13.35 -10.97 4.88
N GLY A 637 12.02 -10.93 5.08
CA GLY A 637 11.17 -9.75 4.90
C GLY A 637 10.56 -9.58 3.50
N THR A 638 10.84 -10.49 2.57
CA THR A 638 10.24 -10.44 1.22
C THR A 638 8.74 -10.77 1.27
N LEU A 639 7.96 -10.13 0.40
CA LEU A 639 6.52 -10.34 0.34
C LEU A 639 6.19 -11.76 -0.13
N ARG A 640 5.45 -12.52 0.69
CA ARG A 640 4.99 -13.88 0.35
C ARG A 640 3.54 -13.88 -0.14
N SER A 641 2.67 -13.07 0.46
CA SER A 641 1.27 -12.92 0.06
C SER A 641 0.82 -11.47 0.20
N GLY A 642 0.50 -10.83 -0.92
CA GLY A 642 -0.01 -9.45 -0.96
C GLY A 642 -1.51 -9.31 -0.66
N ARG A 643 -2.23 -10.41 -0.41
CA ARG A 643 -3.60 -10.36 0.12
C ARG A 643 -3.55 -9.77 1.54
N ALA A 644 -4.58 -9.03 1.93
CA ALA A 644 -4.68 -8.44 3.26
C ALA A 644 -6.02 -8.79 3.90
N ARG A 645 -5.99 -9.27 5.14
CA ARG A 645 -7.19 -9.54 5.93
C ARG A 645 -7.59 -8.36 6.82
N LEU A 646 -8.81 -8.40 7.37
CA LEU A 646 -9.30 -7.40 8.32
C LEU A 646 -8.53 -7.44 9.65
N TRP A 647 -8.34 -8.62 10.22
CA TRP A 647 -7.81 -8.76 11.59
C TRP A 647 -6.39 -8.20 11.80
N PRO A 648 -5.41 -8.29 10.87
CA PRO A 648 -4.10 -7.68 11.10
C PRO A 648 -4.17 -6.16 11.31
N GLN A 649 -5.20 -5.49 10.75
CA GLN A 649 -5.36 -4.05 10.89
C GLN A 649 -5.78 -3.67 12.32
N THR A 650 -6.59 -4.51 12.97
CA THR A 650 -6.99 -4.30 14.37
C THR A 650 -5.83 -4.58 15.31
N GLU A 651 -5.03 -5.61 15.03
CA GLU A 651 -3.83 -5.94 15.83
C GLU A 651 -2.76 -4.85 15.71
N TRP A 652 -2.54 -4.33 14.50
CA TRP A 652 -1.69 -3.16 14.25
C TRP A 652 -2.14 -1.96 15.09
N LEU A 653 -3.43 -1.62 15.04
CA LEU A 653 -3.99 -0.53 15.82
C LEU A 653 -3.76 -0.73 17.33
N LYS A 654 -4.07 -1.91 17.86
CA LYS A 654 -3.90 -2.22 19.29
C LYS A 654 -2.45 -2.06 19.74
N ALA A 655 -1.51 -2.63 18.98
CA ALA A 655 -0.09 -2.56 19.29
C ALA A 655 0.46 -1.13 19.22
N ALA A 656 0.07 -0.36 18.18
CA ALA A 656 0.49 1.03 18.00
C ALA A 656 0.06 1.91 19.19
N LEU A 657 -1.20 1.77 19.59
CA LEU A 657 -1.81 2.51 20.71
C LEU A 657 -1.10 2.21 22.03
N LEU A 658 -0.94 0.92 22.35
CA LEU A 658 -0.33 0.53 23.62
C LEU A 658 1.15 0.93 23.68
N LEU A 659 1.91 0.77 22.59
CA LEU A 659 3.30 1.22 22.55
C LEU A 659 3.41 2.76 22.63
N ALA A 660 2.50 3.49 22.00
CA ALA A 660 2.47 4.95 22.08
C ALA A 660 2.28 5.46 23.52
N GLU A 661 1.41 4.79 24.30
CA GLU A 661 1.24 5.07 25.73
C GLU A 661 2.55 4.89 26.50
N GLN A 662 3.32 3.86 26.17
CA GLN A 662 4.61 3.54 26.80
C GLN A 662 5.79 4.36 26.25
N SER A 663 5.53 5.33 25.37
CA SER A 663 6.54 6.14 24.69
C SER A 663 6.40 7.63 25.01
N ARG A 664 7.44 8.42 24.71
CA ARG A 664 7.48 9.87 24.92
C ARG A 664 7.91 10.59 23.64
N ASP A 665 7.70 11.90 23.62
CA ASP A 665 8.21 12.81 22.58
C ASP A 665 7.88 12.33 21.15
N GLY A 666 8.88 12.33 20.25
CA GLY A 666 8.71 11.98 18.84
C GLY A 666 8.23 10.55 18.59
N GLU A 667 8.59 9.59 19.43
CA GLU A 667 8.16 8.19 19.27
C GLU A 667 6.65 8.06 19.51
N ARG A 668 6.13 8.73 20.55
CA ARG A 668 4.69 8.77 20.82
C ARG A 668 3.92 9.39 19.65
N ILE A 669 4.41 10.49 19.10
CA ILE A 669 3.80 11.17 17.95
C ILE A 669 3.76 10.21 16.74
N ALA A 670 4.87 9.54 16.45
CA ALA A 670 4.95 8.59 15.35
C ALA A 670 3.96 7.43 15.51
N LEU A 671 3.96 6.76 16.66
CA LEU A 671 3.05 5.63 16.94
C LEU A 671 1.58 6.05 16.96
N THR A 672 1.26 7.25 17.43
CA THR A 672 -0.12 7.79 17.41
C THR A 672 -0.59 8.08 15.98
N ALA A 673 0.29 8.66 15.14
CA ALA A 673 -0.02 8.85 13.72
C ALA A 673 -0.19 7.51 12.99
N ASP A 674 0.60 6.51 13.38
CA ASP A 674 0.54 5.16 12.84
C ASP A 674 -0.74 4.43 13.27
N ALA A 675 -1.17 4.59 14.52
CA ALA A 675 -2.48 4.14 15.00
C ALA A 675 -3.63 4.77 14.19
N GLY A 676 -3.55 6.07 13.90
CA GLY A 676 -4.52 6.73 13.01
C GLY A 676 -4.54 6.09 11.61
N THR A 677 -3.39 5.66 11.10
CA THR A 677 -3.30 4.95 9.82
C THR A 677 -3.92 3.56 9.89
N ALA A 678 -3.63 2.79 10.95
CA ALA A 678 -4.24 1.47 11.19
C ALA A 678 -5.77 1.56 11.30
N LEU A 679 -6.30 2.58 11.98
CA LEU A 679 -7.74 2.80 12.10
C LEU A 679 -8.39 3.12 10.75
N ARG A 680 -7.74 3.96 9.92
CA ARG A 680 -8.21 4.21 8.55
C ARG A 680 -8.13 2.93 7.69
N ALA A 681 -7.11 2.10 7.89
CA ALA A 681 -6.98 0.81 7.22
C ALA A 681 -8.13 -0.13 7.57
N LEU A 682 -8.50 -0.24 8.86
CA LEU A 682 -9.67 -0.99 9.33
C LEU A 682 -10.96 -0.51 8.64
N TRP A 683 -11.15 0.81 8.53
CA TRP A 683 -12.32 1.41 7.89
C TRP A 683 -12.53 1.01 6.43
N LEU A 684 -11.48 0.58 5.71
CA LEU A 684 -11.63 0.05 4.35
C LEU A 684 -12.44 -1.25 4.31
N TYR A 685 -12.47 -2.01 5.39
CA TYR A 685 -13.13 -3.31 5.50
C TYR A 685 -14.56 -3.21 6.02
N LEU A 686 -14.91 -2.13 6.73
CA LEU A 686 -16.23 -1.93 7.34
C LEU A 686 -17.24 -1.38 6.33
N THR A 687 -18.47 -1.85 6.40
CA THR A 687 -19.58 -1.39 5.57
C THR A 687 -20.54 -0.51 6.39
N PRO A 688 -21.25 0.46 5.78
CA PRO A 688 -22.18 1.34 6.51
C PRO A 688 -23.29 0.61 7.29
N ASP A 689 -23.63 -0.62 6.88
CA ASP A 689 -24.76 -1.38 7.40
C ASP A 689 -24.42 -2.26 8.61
N GLY A 690 -23.19 -2.19 9.14
CA GLY A 690 -22.77 -2.97 10.31
C GLY A 690 -22.14 -4.32 9.97
N LEU A 691 -21.81 -4.54 8.69
CA LEU A 691 -21.09 -5.71 8.17
C LEU A 691 -19.65 -5.34 7.78
N TRP A 692 -18.87 -6.33 7.36
CA TRP A 692 -17.50 -6.14 6.87
C TRP A 692 -17.14 -7.15 5.79
N ARG A 693 -16.14 -6.81 4.98
CA ARG A 693 -15.47 -7.73 4.05
C ARG A 693 -14.18 -8.19 4.70
N ASP A 694 -13.82 -9.47 4.63
CA ASP A 694 -12.64 -9.97 5.37
C ASP A 694 -11.34 -9.92 4.56
N LYS A 695 -11.39 -10.20 3.25
CA LYS A 695 -10.19 -10.39 2.42
C LYS A 695 -10.11 -9.37 1.28
N ARG A 696 -9.05 -8.57 1.30
CA ARG A 696 -8.72 -7.59 0.28
C ARG A 696 -7.56 -8.10 -0.60
N LEU A 697 -7.72 -7.96 -1.91
CA LEU A 697 -6.74 -8.38 -2.92
C LEU A 697 -5.70 -7.27 -3.17
N PRO A 698 -4.52 -7.59 -3.75
CA PRO A 698 -3.48 -6.60 -4.06
C PRO A 698 -3.93 -5.45 -4.97
N ASN A 699 -4.92 -5.69 -5.83
CA ASN A 699 -5.51 -4.68 -6.72
C ASN A 699 -6.51 -3.74 -6.01
N GLY A 700 -6.77 -3.98 -4.72
CA GLY A 700 -7.67 -3.21 -3.88
C GLY A 700 -9.13 -3.65 -3.86
N GLY A 701 -9.51 -4.62 -4.70
CA GLY A 701 -10.81 -5.27 -4.64
C GLY A 701 -10.94 -6.20 -3.44
N PHE A 702 -12.16 -6.63 -3.13
CA PHE A 702 -12.45 -7.61 -2.08
C PHE A 702 -12.89 -8.93 -2.70
N VAL A 703 -12.58 -10.03 -1.99
CA VAL A 703 -13.18 -11.34 -2.30
C VAL A 703 -14.68 -11.28 -2.01
N ASP A 704 -15.50 -11.81 -2.91
CA ASP A 704 -16.95 -11.91 -2.72
C ASP A 704 -17.26 -13.07 -1.75
N GLU A 705 -17.43 -12.72 -0.47
CA GLU A 705 -17.78 -13.64 0.61
C GLU A 705 -18.61 -12.93 1.68
N GLY A 706 -19.31 -13.72 2.51
CA GLY A 706 -20.04 -13.16 3.66
C GLY A 706 -19.10 -12.62 4.74
N ALA A 707 -19.59 -11.68 5.54
CA ALA A 707 -18.94 -11.17 6.73
C ALA A 707 -18.79 -12.30 7.77
N PRO A 708 -17.56 -12.76 8.10
CA PRO A 708 -17.37 -13.84 9.05
C PRO A 708 -17.55 -13.34 10.49
N ALA A 709 -18.42 -14.00 11.27
CA ALA A 709 -18.69 -13.64 12.66
C ALA A 709 -17.44 -13.72 13.56
N SER A 710 -16.47 -14.57 13.20
CA SER A 710 -15.19 -14.70 13.89
C SER A 710 -14.35 -13.42 13.91
N SER A 711 -14.55 -12.50 12.96
CA SER A 711 -13.78 -11.25 12.88
C SER A 711 -14.31 -10.16 13.80
N PHE A 712 -15.55 -10.27 14.31
CA PHE A 712 -16.14 -9.23 15.17
C PHE A 712 -15.35 -9.04 16.48
N TYR A 713 -14.82 -10.13 17.02
CA TYR A 713 -13.95 -10.15 18.19
C TYR A 713 -12.70 -9.24 18.03
N HIS A 714 -12.12 -9.19 16.83
CA HIS A 714 -10.98 -8.33 16.57
C HIS A 714 -11.37 -6.84 16.51
N ILE A 715 -12.53 -6.54 15.90
CA ILE A 715 -13.04 -5.16 15.77
C ILE A 715 -13.36 -4.57 17.15
N ILE A 716 -14.07 -5.33 17.99
CA ILE A 716 -14.41 -4.88 19.34
C ILE A 716 -13.17 -4.79 20.24
N GLY A 717 -12.17 -5.65 20.04
CA GLY A 717 -10.88 -5.58 20.75
C GLY A 717 -10.08 -4.32 20.37
N ALA A 718 -10.10 -3.91 19.11
CA ALA A 718 -9.53 -2.63 18.68
C ALA A 718 -10.22 -1.43 19.36
N PHE A 719 -11.54 -1.47 19.46
CA PHE A 719 -12.30 -0.45 20.19
C PHE A 719 -11.98 -0.47 21.70
N ASP A 720 -11.88 -1.65 22.33
CA ASP A 720 -11.51 -1.81 23.74
C ASP A 720 -10.19 -1.09 24.04
N GLN A 721 -9.18 -1.25 23.16
CA GLN A 721 -7.89 -0.59 23.32
C GLN A 721 -7.94 0.94 23.10
N LEU A 722 -8.76 1.41 22.15
CA LEU A 722 -8.99 2.86 21.98
C LEU A 722 -9.64 3.47 23.22
N ALA A 723 -10.69 2.84 23.74
CA ALA A 723 -11.42 3.31 24.90
C ALA A 723 -10.56 3.27 26.18
N ALA A 724 -9.69 2.26 26.34
CA ALA A 724 -8.79 2.14 27.48
C ALA A 724 -7.77 3.29 27.60
N LEU A 725 -7.43 3.95 26.49
CA LEU A 725 -6.54 5.11 26.48
C LEU A 725 -7.26 6.44 26.69
N GLY A 726 -8.60 6.46 26.64
CA GLY A 726 -9.40 7.66 26.85
C GLY A 726 -9.10 8.29 28.21
N GLY A 727 -8.55 9.51 28.18
CA GLY A 727 -8.18 10.26 29.39
C GLY A 727 -6.75 10.03 29.88
N GLN A 728 -5.94 9.21 29.19
CA GLN A 728 -4.49 9.15 29.43
C GLN A 728 -3.78 10.38 28.82
N PRO A 729 -2.67 10.86 29.41
CA PRO A 729 -1.93 12.00 28.87
C PRO A 729 -1.47 11.74 27.43
N GLY A 730 -1.84 12.63 26.50
CA GLY A 730 -1.56 12.51 25.07
C GLY A 730 -2.62 11.75 24.24
N PHE A 731 -3.73 11.34 24.87
CA PHE A 731 -4.88 10.70 24.23
C PHE A 731 -6.20 11.37 24.65
N GLU A 732 -6.16 12.66 24.92
CA GLU A 732 -7.32 13.43 25.38
C GLU A 732 -8.45 13.43 24.35
N ASP A 733 -8.12 13.31 23.06
CA ASP A 733 -9.08 13.23 21.95
C ASP A 733 -9.90 11.93 21.92
N LEU A 734 -9.46 10.89 22.65
CA LEU A 734 -10.14 9.62 22.88
C LEU A 734 -11.03 9.62 24.14
N SER A 735 -11.08 10.73 24.88
CA SER A 735 -11.91 10.82 26.08
C SER A 735 -13.40 10.68 25.75
N GLY A 736 -14.13 9.94 26.58
CA GLY A 736 -15.58 9.74 26.42
C GLY A 736 -15.98 8.74 25.33
N LEU A 737 -15.04 7.95 24.81
CA LEU A 737 -15.37 6.79 23.98
C LEU A 737 -16.06 5.73 24.83
N ASP A 738 -17.34 5.51 24.57
CA ASP A 738 -18.13 4.42 25.15
C ASP A 738 -19.19 3.93 24.14
N LEU A 739 -19.98 2.93 24.54
CA LEU A 739 -21.04 2.35 23.71
C LEU A 739 -22.45 2.62 24.28
N ARG A 740 -22.60 3.64 25.14
CA ARG A 740 -23.87 3.93 25.84
C ARG A 740 -25.02 4.37 24.92
#